data_AF-A0A3D4RQI6-F1
#
_entry.id   AF-A0A3D4RQI6-F1
#
_cell.length_a   1.000
_cell.length_b   1.000
_cell.length_c   1.000
_cell.angle_alpha   90.00
_cell.angle_beta   90.00
_cell.angle_gamma   90.00
#
_symmetry.space_group_name_H-M   'P 1'
#
loop_
_entity.id
_entity.type
_entity.pdbx_description
1 polymer ?
#
loop_
_entity_poly.entity_id
_entity_poly.type
_entity_poly.pdbx_seq_one_letter_code
_entity_poly.pdbx_strand_id
1 'polypeptide(L)'
;MTIVVAFAAGVIAILYGPLLQARFELALRGISSADMPRVLHAASASNDVQTLALLHTARVGLEQRNAAGATPLHTAVDAGAAAAVAILLQSGADVSSTNADGYPPLSLALRRDDLSIARLLLAGGADPLVPLGTDRRPAPFEAVATGNQELLSLLLDFGLDADLTDSDAVALLAHAVQAQDQDLARVLLEHGASADPRTASGIHVLTQAAAAGDVELAELLLEHGADLNAADNAEKTALAWAVEGGHADVVRLLLQQGASLPATPQGEPSLLQRAAEQNDLAIAQLLLEHGGDIEAPLSNGQRLIEYAVDTDRAGLLRLLIAHGAQAEDVLGRALRQGNAGILADLLELGASIDAQIDNQPLIEWAVRSASPALVSTLLDHGADPDLVAGEGQPLLALAVALDRPEVVATLADHGADIDARVASPASEAFTKLFPTRYARFYLTKDRGLTPLMLAVLRGRQDTVRVLLEREARLDTPTGEHGTWPIGLAAWQEDVEMMQLLLGRDPDPAKQRRRVLVSLADQKAGLYVDGKATLTTRVSTGRSGYETPPGKYVITNKHRQWTSTIYDAQMPYFLRLNAGAIGLHQGAVPNRPASHGCIRVPQGTARRLFTSTRVGDLVTIVQGSLASAEAEYFSSIKQSEE
;
A
#
# COMPACT_ATOMS: atom_id res chain seq x y z
N MET A 1 -11.24 65.38 -88.83
CA MET A 1 -10.82 66.19 -87.65
C MET A 1 -11.97 66.49 -86.69
N THR A 2 -13.15 66.93 -87.17
CA THR A 2 -14.28 67.35 -86.31
C THR A 2 -14.87 66.24 -85.44
N ILE A 3 -14.93 64.98 -85.93
CA ILE A 3 -15.41 63.82 -85.16
C ILE A 3 -14.43 63.46 -84.03
N VAL A 4 -13.12 63.57 -84.26
CA VAL A 4 -12.09 63.25 -83.25
C VAL A 4 -12.07 64.29 -82.12
N VAL A 5 -12.31 65.57 -82.43
CA VAL A 5 -12.42 66.64 -81.42
C VAL A 5 -13.70 66.52 -80.60
N ALA A 6 -14.84 66.17 -81.21
CA ALA A 6 -16.08 65.92 -80.48
C ALA A 6 -16.00 64.65 -79.60
N PHE A 7 -15.33 63.60 -80.09
CA PHE A 7 -15.09 62.38 -79.32
C PHE A 7 -14.13 62.65 -78.14
N ALA A 8 -13.06 63.42 -78.36
CA ALA A 8 -12.15 63.84 -77.29
C ALA A 8 -12.84 64.75 -76.25
N ALA A 9 -13.68 65.69 -76.68
CA ALA A 9 -14.46 66.54 -75.76
C ALA A 9 -15.51 65.74 -74.98
N GLY A 10 -16.19 64.77 -75.61
CA GLY A 10 -17.11 63.85 -74.94
C GLY A 10 -16.39 62.94 -73.94
N VAL A 11 -15.23 62.42 -74.29
CA VAL A 11 -14.38 61.62 -73.39
C VAL A 11 -13.84 62.46 -72.23
N ILE A 12 -13.40 63.69 -72.46
CA ILE A 12 -12.96 64.62 -71.39
C ILE A 12 -14.13 64.99 -70.47
N ALA A 13 -15.33 65.25 -71.01
CA ALA A 13 -16.51 65.54 -70.20
C ALA A 13 -16.97 64.34 -69.35
N ILE A 14 -16.85 63.11 -69.88
CA ILE A 14 -17.16 61.88 -69.14
C ILE A 14 -16.10 61.59 -68.08
N LEU A 15 -14.81 61.80 -68.38
CA LEU A 15 -13.70 61.51 -67.45
C LEU A 15 -13.48 62.59 -66.38
N TYR A 16 -13.71 63.87 -66.70
CA TYR A 16 -13.43 65.01 -65.82
C TYR A 16 -14.67 65.79 -65.38
N GLY A 17 -15.85 65.51 -65.95
CA GLY A 17 -17.11 66.15 -65.56
C GLY A 17 -17.45 65.95 -64.08
N PRO A 18 -17.43 64.72 -63.54
CA PRO A 18 -17.67 64.47 -62.12
C PRO A 18 -16.67 65.20 -61.21
N LEU A 19 -15.40 65.25 -61.59
CA LEU A 19 -14.33 65.95 -60.85
C LEU A 19 -14.59 67.47 -60.80
N LEU A 20 -14.89 68.08 -61.95
CA LEU A 20 -15.17 69.52 -62.06
C LEU A 20 -16.46 69.89 -61.32
N GLN A 21 -17.51 69.08 -61.44
CA GLN A 21 -18.77 69.28 -60.73
C GLN A 21 -18.57 69.16 -59.21
N ALA A 22 -17.82 68.16 -58.74
CA ALA A 22 -17.53 68.00 -57.32
C ALA A 22 -16.76 69.21 -56.76
N ARG A 23 -15.76 69.71 -57.49
CA ARG A 23 -15.02 70.93 -57.10
C ARG A 23 -15.90 72.19 -57.13
N PHE A 24 -16.82 72.29 -58.08
CA PHE A 24 -17.77 73.39 -58.15
C PHE A 24 -18.79 73.36 -57.00
N GLU A 25 -19.31 72.19 -56.66
CA GLU A 25 -20.21 72.01 -55.52
C GLU A 25 -19.52 72.31 -54.18
N LEU A 26 -18.24 71.95 -54.02
CA LEU A 26 -17.43 72.36 -52.86
C LEU A 26 -17.29 73.89 -52.78
N ALA A 27 -17.09 74.56 -53.91
CA ALA A 27 -17.02 76.02 -53.97
C ALA A 27 -18.36 76.69 -53.64
N LEU A 28 -19.50 76.13 -54.09
CA LEU A 28 -20.84 76.62 -53.72
C LEU A 28 -21.13 76.49 -52.22
N ARG A 29 -20.56 75.48 -51.56
CA ARG A 29 -20.62 75.30 -50.11
C ARG A 29 -19.65 76.23 -49.35
N GLY A 30 -18.92 77.11 -50.06
CA GLY A 30 -17.96 78.05 -49.47
C GLY A 30 -16.69 77.39 -48.94
N ILE A 31 -16.39 76.15 -49.33
CA ILE A 31 -15.22 75.39 -48.85
C ILE A 31 -14.01 75.80 -49.68
N SER A 32 -13.14 76.63 -49.10
CA SER A 32 -11.87 77.01 -49.73
C SER A 32 -10.82 75.91 -49.60
N SER A 33 -9.72 76.00 -50.38
CA SER A 33 -8.58 75.09 -50.21
C SER A 33 -7.90 75.21 -48.83
N ALA A 34 -8.00 76.36 -48.17
CA ALA A 34 -7.46 76.58 -46.84
C ALA A 34 -8.33 75.95 -45.72
N ASP A 35 -9.63 75.81 -45.96
CA ASP A 35 -10.58 75.14 -45.05
C ASP A 35 -10.55 73.62 -45.20
N MET A 36 -9.95 73.11 -46.28
CA MET A 36 -9.99 71.71 -46.68
C MET A 36 -9.55 70.72 -45.58
N PRO A 37 -8.47 70.96 -44.80
CA PRO A 37 -8.11 70.06 -43.70
C PRO A 37 -9.23 70.01 -42.66
N ARG A 38 -9.71 71.18 -42.23
CA ARG A 38 -10.73 71.31 -41.19
C ARG A 38 -12.05 70.65 -41.60
N VAL A 39 -12.47 70.85 -42.85
CA VAL A 39 -13.71 70.29 -43.39
C VAL A 39 -13.61 68.78 -43.55
N LEU A 40 -12.47 68.27 -44.04
CA LEU A 40 -12.25 66.84 -44.20
C LEU A 40 -12.24 66.13 -42.83
N HIS A 41 -11.56 66.68 -41.83
CA HIS A 41 -11.61 66.17 -40.45
C HIS A 41 -13.01 66.25 -39.82
N ALA A 42 -13.74 67.35 -40.03
CA ALA A 42 -15.09 67.49 -39.50
C ALA A 42 -16.05 66.48 -40.15
N ALA A 43 -15.99 66.29 -41.46
CA ALA A 43 -16.81 65.32 -42.19
C ALA A 43 -16.47 63.87 -41.79
N SER A 44 -15.18 63.56 -41.58
CA SER A 44 -14.73 62.29 -41.02
C SER A 44 -15.29 62.05 -39.61
N ALA A 45 -15.25 63.05 -38.73
CA ALA A 45 -15.74 62.94 -37.35
C ALA A 45 -17.27 62.79 -37.27
N SER A 46 -18.01 63.51 -38.11
CA SER A 46 -19.48 63.49 -38.12
C SER A 46 -20.08 62.38 -38.97
N ASN A 47 -19.25 61.49 -39.54
CA ASN A 47 -19.67 60.44 -40.47
C ASN A 47 -20.50 60.99 -41.66
N ASP A 48 -20.14 62.19 -42.17
CA ASP A 48 -20.84 62.83 -43.29
C ASP A 48 -20.42 62.19 -44.62
N VAL A 49 -21.05 61.05 -44.92
CA VAL A 49 -20.88 60.24 -46.13
C VAL A 49 -21.03 61.08 -47.41
N GLN A 50 -21.97 62.05 -47.43
CA GLN A 50 -22.22 62.86 -48.63
C GLN A 50 -21.07 63.81 -48.91
N THR A 51 -20.59 64.50 -47.87
CA THR A 51 -19.43 65.40 -48.01
C THR A 51 -18.15 64.62 -48.29
N LEU A 52 -17.95 63.44 -47.68
CA LEU A 52 -16.78 62.59 -47.96
C LEU A 52 -16.80 62.03 -49.38
N ALA A 53 -17.95 61.60 -49.91
CA ALA A 53 -18.07 61.16 -51.29
C ALA A 53 -17.78 62.29 -52.29
N LEU A 54 -18.21 63.52 -51.96
CA LEU A 54 -17.90 64.71 -52.76
C LEU A 54 -16.39 65.02 -52.74
N LEU A 55 -15.75 64.95 -51.57
CA LEU A 55 -14.31 65.17 -51.40
C LEU A 55 -13.46 64.08 -52.09
N HIS A 56 -13.91 62.82 -52.06
CA HIS A 56 -13.36 61.72 -52.84
C HIS A 56 -13.40 62.02 -54.35
N THR A 57 -14.58 62.39 -54.86
CA THR A 57 -14.77 62.71 -56.29
C THR A 57 -13.93 63.91 -56.72
N ALA A 58 -13.73 64.87 -55.81
CA ALA A 58 -12.90 66.05 -56.02
C ALA A 58 -11.37 65.78 -55.95
N ARG A 59 -10.95 64.54 -55.63
CA ARG A 59 -9.55 64.11 -55.45
C ARG A 59 -8.77 64.99 -54.47
N VAL A 60 -9.39 65.27 -53.33
CA VAL A 60 -8.73 66.00 -52.23
C VAL A 60 -7.65 65.13 -51.60
N GLY A 61 -6.50 65.72 -51.24
CA GLY A 61 -5.43 65.00 -50.54
C GLY A 61 -5.90 64.51 -49.18
N LEU A 62 -5.79 63.21 -48.92
CA LEU A 62 -6.35 62.57 -47.72
C LEU A 62 -5.41 62.59 -46.51
N GLU A 63 -4.14 62.90 -46.72
CA GLU A 63 -3.10 62.90 -45.67
C GLU A 63 -2.90 64.26 -44.99
N GLN A 64 -3.94 65.09 -45.00
CA GLN A 64 -3.93 66.38 -44.30
C GLN A 64 -3.94 66.12 -42.79
N ARG A 65 -3.11 66.83 -42.02
CA ARG A 65 -2.97 66.60 -40.57
C ARG A 65 -3.61 67.72 -39.76
N ASN A 66 -4.33 67.37 -38.70
CA ASN A 66 -4.82 68.32 -37.71
C ASN A 66 -3.75 68.67 -36.66
N ALA A 67 -4.10 69.49 -35.67
CA ALA A 67 -3.18 69.91 -34.60
C ALA A 67 -2.65 68.77 -33.73
N ALA A 68 -3.33 67.62 -33.69
CA ALA A 68 -2.88 66.40 -33.00
C ALA A 68 -2.06 65.47 -33.90
N GLY A 69 -1.65 65.95 -35.09
CA GLY A 69 -0.95 65.14 -36.08
C GLY A 69 -1.78 64.01 -36.69
N ALA A 70 -3.07 63.91 -36.37
CA ALA A 70 -3.97 62.87 -36.87
C ALA A 70 -4.38 63.17 -38.32
N THR A 71 -4.54 62.13 -39.14
CA THR A 71 -5.13 62.20 -40.49
C THR A 71 -6.67 62.08 -40.42
N PRO A 72 -7.42 62.44 -41.47
CA PRO A 72 -8.86 62.22 -41.56
C PRO A 72 -9.29 60.79 -41.24
N LEU A 73 -8.46 59.80 -41.59
CA LEU A 73 -8.70 58.40 -41.26
C LEU A 73 -8.64 58.16 -39.75
N HIS A 74 -7.63 58.70 -39.05
CA HIS A 74 -7.59 58.65 -37.58
C HIS A 74 -8.81 59.32 -36.94
N THR A 75 -9.24 60.47 -37.47
CA THR A 75 -10.42 61.18 -36.95
C THR A 75 -11.71 60.39 -37.17
N ALA A 76 -11.86 59.72 -38.32
CA ALA A 76 -13.00 58.84 -38.56
C ALA A 76 -13.00 57.63 -37.61
N VAL A 77 -11.83 57.02 -37.37
CA VAL A 77 -11.69 55.89 -36.45
C VAL A 77 -11.99 56.31 -35.00
N ASP A 78 -11.40 57.41 -34.53
CA ASP A 78 -11.60 57.89 -33.15
C ASP A 78 -13.07 58.26 -32.87
N ALA A 79 -13.79 58.70 -33.92
CA ALA A 79 -15.22 58.99 -33.86
C ALA A 79 -16.13 57.75 -34.00
N GLY A 80 -15.59 56.56 -34.31
CA GLY A 80 -16.41 55.36 -34.58
C GLY A 80 -17.19 55.43 -35.91
N ALA A 81 -16.73 56.24 -36.86
CA ALA A 81 -17.43 56.53 -38.11
C ALA A 81 -17.11 55.50 -39.21
N ALA A 82 -17.66 54.29 -39.10
CA ALA A 82 -17.34 53.17 -40.01
C ALA A 82 -17.57 53.47 -41.51
N ALA A 83 -18.63 54.21 -41.87
CA ALA A 83 -18.88 54.59 -43.27
C ALA A 83 -17.85 55.59 -43.79
N ALA A 84 -17.44 56.55 -42.95
CA ALA A 84 -16.35 57.46 -43.26
C ALA A 84 -15.02 56.71 -43.44
N VAL A 85 -14.70 55.75 -42.56
CA VAL A 85 -13.52 54.88 -42.70
C VAL A 85 -13.56 54.15 -44.04
N ALA A 86 -14.67 53.49 -44.38
CA ALA A 86 -14.80 52.76 -45.64
C ALA A 86 -14.58 53.66 -46.87
N ILE A 87 -15.16 54.87 -46.90
CA ILE A 87 -14.97 55.82 -48.00
C ILE A 87 -13.50 56.25 -48.07
N LEU A 88 -12.87 56.60 -46.96
CA LEU A 88 -11.47 57.05 -46.94
C LEU A 88 -10.51 55.97 -47.44
N LEU A 89 -10.72 54.71 -47.05
CA LEU A 89 -9.96 53.57 -47.55
C LEU A 89 -10.16 53.35 -49.05
N GLN A 90 -11.42 53.37 -49.54
CA GLN A 90 -11.72 53.31 -50.98
C GLN A 90 -11.10 54.47 -51.76
N SER A 91 -10.86 55.60 -51.09
CA SER A 91 -10.24 56.78 -51.66
C SER A 91 -8.70 56.71 -51.69
N GLY A 92 -8.10 55.66 -51.12
CA GLY A 92 -6.64 55.48 -51.07
C GLY A 92 -5.98 56.22 -49.91
N ALA A 93 -6.67 56.43 -48.79
CA ALA A 93 -6.05 56.92 -47.56
C ALA A 93 -4.98 55.92 -47.06
N ASP A 94 -3.87 56.45 -46.57
CA ASP A 94 -2.78 55.63 -46.03
C ASP A 94 -3.15 55.03 -44.66
N VAL A 95 -3.32 53.71 -44.64
CA VAL A 95 -3.66 52.92 -43.44
C VAL A 95 -2.51 52.84 -42.42
N SER A 96 -1.28 53.12 -42.85
CA SER A 96 -0.07 52.98 -42.02
C SER A 96 0.37 54.29 -41.35
N SER A 97 -0.16 55.42 -41.80
CA SER A 97 0.18 56.74 -41.25
C SER A 97 -0.09 56.80 -39.75
N THR A 98 0.81 57.40 -38.97
CA THR A 98 0.66 57.51 -37.51
C THR A 98 0.25 58.91 -37.07
N ASN A 99 -0.49 59.03 -35.96
CA ASN A 99 -0.76 60.30 -35.27
C ASN A 99 0.48 60.84 -34.52
N ALA A 100 0.35 61.94 -33.78
CA ALA A 100 1.47 62.51 -32.99
C ALA A 100 2.00 61.58 -31.88
N ASP A 101 1.19 60.64 -31.40
CA ASP A 101 1.56 59.64 -30.39
C ASP A 101 2.20 58.39 -31.03
N GLY A 102 2.37 58.37 -32.35
CA GLY A 102 2.94 57.24 -33.07
C GLY A 102 2.01 56.04 -33.18
N TYR A 103 0.69 56.24 -33.13
CA TYR A 103 -0.31 55.19 -33.33
C TYR A 103 -0.94 55.28 -34.73
N PRO A 104 -0.97 54.18 -35.50
CA PRO A 104 -1.75 54.10 -36.73
C PRO A 104 -3.26 54.01 -36.43
N PRO A 105 -4.13 54.22 -37.46
CA PRO A 105 -5.58 54.09 -37.32
C PRO A 105 -6.02 52.76 -36.71
N LEU A 106 -5.36 51.64 -37.05
CA LEU A 106 -5.74 50.34 -36.49
C LEU A 106 -5.55 50.27 -34.97
N SER A 107 -4.47 50.81 -34.41
CA SER A 107 -4.27 50.88 -32.96
C SER A 107 -5.39 51.65 -32.25
N LEU A 108 -5.93 52.71 -32.88
CA LEU A 108 -7.05 53.47 -32.32
C LEU A 108 -8.34 52.66 -32.33
N ALA A 109 -8.62 51.93 -33.41
CA ALA A 109 -9.80 51.06 -33.50
C ALA A 109 -9.75 49.95 -32.44
N LEU A 110 -8.60 49.28 -32.32
CA LEU A 110 -8.40 48.18 -31.38
C LEU A 110 -8.45 48.62 -29.92
N ARG A 111 -7.87 49.77 -29.55
CA ARG A 111 -8.00 50.32 -28.19
C ARG A 111 -9.42 50.68 -27.79
N ARG A 112 -10.30 50.86 -28.77
CA ARG A 112 -11.73 51.13 -28.55
C ARG A 112 -12.58 49.85 -28.62
N ASP A 113 -11.94 48.70 -28.84
CA ASP A 113 -12.59 47.42 -29.08
C ASP A 113 -13.59 47.46 -30.27
N ASP A 114 -13.33 48.35 -31.25
CA ASP A 114 -14.17 48.48 -32.44
C ASP A 114 -13.69 47.52 -33.54
N LEU A 115 -14.02 46.24 -33.36
CA LEU A 115 -13.65 45.17 -34.29
C LEU A 115 -14.25 45.37 -35.69
N SER A 116 -15.34 46.14 -35.82
CA SER A 116 -15.94 46.45 -37.12
C SER A 116 -15.06 47.41 -37.93
N ILE A 117 -14.56 48.46 -37.29
CA ILE A 117 -13.61 49.39 -37.92
C ILE A 117 -12.25 48.71 -38.11
N ALA A 118 -11.79 47.90 -37.16
CA ALA A 118 -10.55 47.14 -37.29
C ALA A 118 -10.59 46.22 -38.52
N ARG A 119 -11.72 45.52 -38.75
CA ARG A 119 -11.95 44.70 -39.96
C ARG A 119 -11.83 45.52 -41.25
N LEU A 120 -12.38 46.73 -41.29
CA LEU A 120 -12.25 47.61 -42.46
C LEU A 120 -10.79 48.00 -42.70
N LEU A 121 -10.05 48.32 -41.64
CA LEU A 121 -8.64 48.73 -41.73
C LEU A 121 -7.74 47.57 -42.16
N LEU A 122 -7.93 46.37 -41.59
CA LEU A 122 -7.20 45.15 -41.99
C LEU A 122 -7.51 44.77 -43.45
N ALA A 123 -8.77 44.85 -43.88
CA ALA A 123 -9.15 44.67 -45.28
C ALA A 123 -8.52 45.72 -46.21
N GLY A 124 -8.21 46.91 -45.67
CA GLY A 124 -7.46 47.97 -46.35
C GLY A 124 -5.94 47.76 -46.37
N GLY A 125 -5.44 46.64 -45.82
CA GLY A 125 -4.01 46.32 -45.77
C GLY A 125 -3.27 46.93 -44.58
N ALA A 126 -3.96 47.27 -43.48
CA ALA A 126 -3.30 47.64 -42.24
C ALA A 126 -2.47 46.46 -41.70
N ASP A 127 -1.25 46.73 -41.23
CA ASP A 127 -0.39 45.76 -40.56
C ASP A 127 -1.07 45.27 -39.26
N PRO A 128 -1.24 43.96 -39.02
CA PRO A 128 -1.83 43.45 -37.77
C PRO A 128 -0.89 43.58 -36.55
N LEU A 129 0.40 43.86 -36.73
CA LEU A 129 1.40 43.96 -35.65
C LEU A 129 1.49 45.34 -34.99
N VAL A 130 0.37 46.08 -34.97
CA VAL A 130 0.34 47.42 -34.41
C VAL A 130 0.50 47.43 -32.89
N PRO A 131 1.14 48.46 -32.31
CA PRO A 131 1.29 48.57 -30.87
C PRO A 131 -0.04 48.98 -30.20
N LEU A 132 -0.37 48.28 -29.11
CA LEU A 132 -1.45 48.59 -28.16
C LEU A 132 -0.86 48.86 -26.76
N GLY A 133 -1.71 49.33 -25.84
CA GLY A 133 -1.30 49.58 -24.45
C GLY A 133 -0.27 50.70 -24.27
N THR A 134 0.20 50.89 -23.04
CA THR A 134 1.28 51.83 -22.69
C THR A 134 2.66 51.22 -22.86
N ASP A 135 2.75 49.88 -22.79
CA ASP A 135 3.95 49.08 -23.05
C ASP A 135 4.22 48.87 -24.55
N ARG A 136 3.33 49.34 -25.42
CA ARG A 136 3.43 49.23 -26.90
C ARG A 136 3.50 47.77 -27.37
N ARG A 137 2.85 46.86 -26.66
CA ARG A 137 2.76 45.45 -27.01
C ARG A 137 2.07 45.28 -28.38
N PRO A 138 2.58 44.43 -29.28
CA PRO A 138 1.89 44.16 -30.54
C PRO A 138 0.49 43.57 -30.30
N ALA A 139 -0.49 43.98 -31.11
CA ALA A 139 -1.89 43.63 -30.93
C ALA A 139 -2.18 42.13 -30.71
N PRO A 140 -1.52 41.17 -31.41
CA PRO A 140 -1.74 39.75 -31.15
C PRO A 140 -1.36 39.29 -29.74
N PHE A 141 -0.25 39.79 -29.19
CA PHE A 141 0.18 39.45 -27.83
C PHE A 141 -0.69 40.13 -26.77
N GLU A 142 -1.24 41.30 -27.06
CA GLU A 142 -2.24 41.93 -26.19
C GLU A 142 -3.54 41.12 -26.18
N ALA A 143 -3.99 40.63 -27.33
CA ALA A 143 -5.16 39.76 -27.42
C ALA A 143 -4.99 38.49 -26.58
N VAL A 144 -3.83 37.82 -26.67
CA VAL A 144 -3.54 36.64 -25.84
C VAL A 144 -3.46 37.00 -24.35
N ALA A 145 -2.77 38.09 -24.00
CA ALA A 145 -2.61 38.50 -22.60
C ALA A 145 -3.93 38.94 -21.93
N THR A 146 -4.90 39.38 -22.72
CA THR A 146 -6.22 39.84 -22.23
C THR A 146 -7.32 38.79 -22.38
N GLY A 147 -7.05 37.63 -22.98
CA GLY A 147 -8.07 36.60 -23.26
C GLY A 147 -9.02 36.97 -24.40
N ASN A 148 -8.66 37.92 -25.28
CA ASN A 148 -9.56 38.42 -26.33
C ASN A 148 -9.54 37.53 -27.57
N GLN A 149 -10.36 36.48 -27.54
CA GLN A 149 -10.51 35.50 -28.63
C GLN A 149 -11.02 36.12 -29.93
N GLU A 150 -11.97 37.06 -29.84
CA GLU A 150 -12.55 37.71 -31.03
C GLU A 150 -11.52 38.57 -31.76
N LEU A 151 -10.70 39.31 -31.00
CA LEU A 151 -9.60 40.08 -31.56
C LEU A 151 -8.55 39.17 -32.19
N LEU A 152 -8.14 38.11 -31.50
CA LEU A 152 -7.14 37.18 -32.03
C LEU A 152 -7.62 36.52 -33.32
N SER A 153 -8.86 36.04 -33.34
CA SER A 153 -9.50 35.45 -34.53
C SER A 153 -9.55 36.45 -35.68
N LEU A 154 -9.92 37.71 -35.40
CA LEU A 154 -9.91 38.77 -36.42
C LEU A 154 -8.50 38.99 -37.01
N LEU A 155 -7.45 39.00 -36.18
CA LEU A 155 -6.10 39.20 -36.69
C LEU A 155 -5.63 38.02 -37.55
N LEU A 156 -5.92 36.78 -37.12
CA LEU A 156 -5.61 35.55 -37.85
C LEU A 156 -6.37 35.45 -39.18
N ASP A 157 -7.67 35.79 -39.20
CA ASP A 157 -8.51 35.87 -40.40
C ASP A 157 -7.90 36.76 -41.50
N PHE A 158 -7.12 37.76 -41.11
CA PHE A 158 -6.45 38.71 -42.01
C PHE A 158 -4.96 38.40 -42.25
N GLY A 159 -4.56 37.15 -42.04
CA GLY A 159 -3.25 36.63 -42.46
C GLY A 159 -2.12 36.90 -41.47
N LEU A 160 -2.44 37.14 -40.19
CA LEU A 160 -1.45 37.06 -39.12
C LEU A 160 -0.85 35.65 -39.08
N ASP A 161 0.48 35.56 -38.95
CA ASP A 161 1.16 34.31 -38.70
C ASP A 161 0.78 33.75 -37.32
N ALA A 162 0.17 32.57 -37.28
CA ALA A 162 -0.24 31.91 -36.04
C ALA A 162 0.96 31.47 -35.18
N ASP A 163 2.14 31.30 -35.80
CA ASP A 163 3.41 30.96 -35.14
C ASP A 163 4.22 32.21 -34.70
N LEU A 164 3.59 33.39 -34.71
CA LEU A 164 4.24 34.63 -34.30
C LEU A 164 4.89 34.49 -32.92
N THR A 165 6.17 34.86 -32.83
CA THR A 165 6.93 34.90 -31.59
C THR A 165 7.21 36.32 -31.13
N ASP A 166 7.31 36.51 -29.81
CA ASP A 166 7.76 37.76 -29.22
C ASP A 166 9.29 37.93 -29.34
N SER A 167 9.83 38.96 -28.68
CA SER A 167 11.28 39.23 -28.66
C SER A 167 12.11 38.14 -27.98
N ASP A 168 11.49 37.31 -27.13
CA ASP A 168 12.12 36.20 -26.42
C ASP A 168 11.94 34.86 -27.17
N ALA A 169 11.44 34.92 -28.41
CA ALA A 169 11.11 33.78 -29.25
C ALA A 169 10.02 32.86 -28.67
N VAL A 170 9.12 33.40 -27.84
CA VAL A 170 7.97 32.68 -27.29
C VAL A 170 6.76 32.88 -28.22
N ALA A 171 6.21 31.78 -28.73
CA ALA A 171 5.07 31.79 -29.65
C ALA A 171 3.75 32.21 -28.95
N LEU A 172 2.78 32.73 -29.72
CA LEU A 172 1.44 33.04 -29.23
C LEU A 172 0.78 31.86 -28.50
N LEU A 173 0.91 30.65 -29.06
CA LEU A 173 0.34 29.44 -28.44
C LEU A 173 0.98 29.15 -27.08
N ALA A 174 2.29 29.35 -26.94
CA ALA A 174 2.97 29.15 -25.67
C ALA A 174 2.49 30.14 -24.59
N HIS A 175 2.21 31.40 -24.96
CA HIS A 175 1.60 32.38 -24.05
C HIS A 175 0.17 31.96 -23.64
N ALA A 176 -0.65 31.48 -24.58
CA ALA A 176 -2.01 31.00 -24.29
C ALA A 176 -1.99 29.80 -23.32
N VAL A 177 -1.08 28.84 -23.54
CA VAL A 177 -0.88 27.67 -22.67
C VAL A 177 -0.38 28.08 -21.28
N GLN A 178 0.56 29.03 -21.19
CA GLN A 178 1.03 29.55 -19.90
C GLN A 178 -0.08 30.30 -19.13
N ALA A 179 -0.99 30.96 -19.84
CA ALA A 179 -2.17 31.59 -19.27
C ALA A 179 -3.30 30.60 -18.92
N GLN A 180 -3.15 29.31 -19.26
CA GLN A 180 -4.17 28.27 -19.12
C GLN A 180 -5.47 28.61 -19.88
N ASP A 181 -5.35 29.33 -21.00
CA ASP A 181 -6.50 29.69 -21.85
C ASP A 181 -6.64 28.70 -23.01
N GLN A 182 -7.44 27.66 -22.78
CA GLN A 182 -7.69 26.59 -23.75
C GLN A 182 -8.40 27.08 -25.01
N ASP A 183 -9.23 28.11 -24.90
CA ASP A 183 -9.96 28.63 -26.04
C ASP A 183 -9.04 29.43 -26.97
N LEU A 184 -8.13 30.25 -26.41
CA LEU A 184 -7.09 30.89 -27.21
C LEU A 184 -6.15 29.87 -27.85
N ALA A 185 -5.76 28.83 -27.12
CA ALA A 185 -4.96 27.74 -27.67
C ALA A 185 -5.69 27.07 -28.86
N ARG A 186 -6.99 26.81 -28.72
CA ARG A 186 -7.83 26.26 -29.80
C ARG A 186 -7.88 27.19 -31.00
N VAL A 187 -8.15 28.48 -30.80
CA VAL A 187 -8.16 29.48 -31.90
C VAL A 187 -6.85 29.47 -32.66
N LEU A 188 -5.70 29.46 -31.97
CA LEU A 188 -4.38 29.44 -32.61
C LEU A 188 -4.13 28.16 -33.40
N LEU A 189 -4.45 27.00 -32.82
CA LEU A 189 -4.26 25.68 -33.44
C LEU A 189 -5.17 25.49 -34.66
N GLU A 190 -6.43 25.94 -34.58
CA GLU A 190 -7.40 25.93 -35.70
C GLU A 190 -6.94 26.82 -36.87
N HIS A 191 -6.17 27.88 -36.58
CA HIS A 191 -5.55 28.74 -37.59
C HIS A 191 -4.15 28.27 -38.02
N GLY A 192 -3.75 27.06 -37.65
CA GLY A 192 -2.55 26.41 -38.13
C GLY A 192 -1.26 26.76 -37.37
N ALA A 193 -1.36 27.25 -36.13
CA ALA A 193 -0.19 27.31 -35.26
C ALA A 193 0.41 25.91 -35.08
N SER A 194 1.74 25.84 -35.05
CA SER A 194 2.49 24.66 -34.64
C SER A 194 2.08 24.25 -33.23
N ALA A 195 1.91 22.95 -32.98
CA ALA A 195 1.60 22.39 -31.67
C ALA A 195 2.86 22.09 -30.82
N ASP A 196 4.06 22.38 -31.33
CA ASP A 196 5.35 22.14 -30.67
C ASP A 196 6.14 23.38 -30.17
N PRO A 197 5.55 24.57 -29.93
CA PRO A 197 6.32 25.68 -29.41
C PRO A 197 6.79 25.41 -27.98
N ARG A 198 7.82 26.16 -27.59
CA ARG A 198 8.35 26.15 -26.23
C ARG A 198 7.81 27.35 -25.46
N THR A 199 7.50 27.10 -24.18
CA THR A 199 7.21 28.14 -23.19
C THR A 199 8.45 28.99 -22.91
N ALA A 200 8.27 30.11 -22.20
CA ALA A 200 9.39 30.96 -21.79
C ALA A 200 10.46 30.23 -20.94
N SER A 201 10.10 29.11 -20.30
CA SER A 201 11.04 28.24 -19.57
C SER A 201 11.73 27.18 -20.45
N GLY A 202 11.47 27.19 -21.76
CA GLY A 202 12.05 26.24 -22.72
C GLY A 202 11.41 24.86 -22.73
N ILE A 203 10.21 24.71 -22.14
CA ILE A 203 9.46 23.46 -22.05
C ILE A 203 8.43 23.39 -23.19
N HIS A 204 8.24 22.23 -23.83
CA HIS A 204 7.21 22.09 -24.87
C HIS A 204 5.80 22.27 -24.28
N VAL A 205 4.88 22.85 -25.04
CA VAL A 205 3.51 23.10 -24.55
C VAL A 205 2.75 21.83 -24.15
N LEU A 206 2.97 20.70 -24.83
CA LEU A 206 2.40 19.40 -24.44
C LEU A 206 2.94 18.94 -23.08
N THR A 207 4.23 19.13 -22.82
CA THR A 207 4.85 18.83 -21.53
C THR A 207 4.28 19.70 -20.41
N GLN A 208 4.01 20.98 -20.69
CA GLN A 208 3.38 21.90 -19.74
C GLN A 208 1.93 21.46 -19.41
N ALA A 209 1.15 21.09 -20.43
CA ALA A 209 -0.20 20.55 -20.24
C ALA A 209 -0.18 19.27 -19.40
N ALA A 210 0.76 18.36 -19.71
CA ALA A 210 0.91 17.11 -19.00
C ALA A 210 1.34 17.28 -17.53
N ALA A 211 2.26 18.21 -17.25
CA ALA A 211 2.64 18.56 -15.88
C ALA A 211 1.50 19.20 -15.08
N ALA A 212 0.64 19.97 -15.75
CA ALA A 212 -0.55 20.58 -15.15
C ALA A 212 -1.72 19.61 -14.94
N GLY A 213 -1.70 18.44 -15.61
CA GLY A 213 -2.82 17.50 -15.59
C GLY A 213 -4.00 17.92 -16.48
N ASP A 214 -3.76 18.82 -17.44
CA ASP A 214 -4.79 19.34 -18.33
C ASP A 214 -5.01 18.38 -19.51
N VAL A 215 -6.02 17.51 -19.37
CA VAL A 215 -6.34 16.46 -20.35
C VAL A 215 -6.87 17.07 -21.63
N GLU A 216 -7.77 18.06 -21.55
CA GLU A 216 -8.38 18.70 -22.71
C GLU A 216 -7.35 19.43 -23.57
N LEU A 217 -6.42 20.15 -22.94
CA LEU A 217 -5.34 20.82 -23.67
C LEU A 217 -4.35 19.82 -24.26
N ALA A 218 -4.00 18.76 -23.52
CA ALA A 218 -3.12 17.71 -24.04
C ALA A 218 -3.75 17.02 -25.26
N GLU A 219 -5.04 16.71 -25.21
CA GLU A 219 -5.79 16.11 -26.32
C GLU A 219 -5.78 17.05 -27.54
N LEU A 220 -6.13 18.32 -27.34
CA LEU A 220 -6.12 19.34 -28.39
C LEU A 220 -4.75 19.50 -29.06
N LEU A 221 -3.66 19.53 -28.27
CA LEU A 221 -2.30 19.63 -28.81
C LEU A 221 -1.91 18.40 -29.63
N LEU A 222 -2.31 17.20 -29.19
CA LEU A 222 -2.02 15.94 -29.89
C LEU A 222 -2.82 15.82 -31.19
N GLU A 223 -4.09 16.25 -31.20
CA GLU A 223 -4.92 16.31 -32.41
C GLU A 223 -4.31 17.20 -33.51
N HIS A 224 -3.59 18.26 -33.10
CA HIS A 224 -2.88 19.18 -33.98
C HIS A 224 -1.40 18.81 -34.21
N GLY A 225 -0.99 17.60 -33.80
CA GLY A 225 0.30 17.02 -34.20
C GLY A 225 1.49 17.36 -33.30
N ALA A 226 1.27 17.70 -32.02
CA ALA A 226 2.36 17.84 -31.06
C ALA A 226 3.21 16.56 -30.98
N ASP A 227 4.53 16.72 -30.89
CA ASP A 227 5.48 15.62 -30.72
C ASP A 227 5.33 15.00 -29.32
N LEU A 228 4.62 13.87 -29.32
CA LEU A 228 4.33 13.04 -28.15
C LEU A 228 5.56 12.65 -27.33
N ASN A 229 6.74 12.54 -27.96
CA ASN A 229 7.98 12.10 -27.33
C ASN A 229 9.01 13.23 -27.17
N ALA A 230 8.62 14.48 -27.39
CA ALA A 230 9.50 15.62 -27.18
C ALA A 230 9.98 15.67 -25.74
N ALA A 231 11.31 15.66 -25.58
CA ALA A 231 11.96 15.75 -24.27
C ALA A 231 12.32 17.21 -23.95
N ASP A 232 12.16 17.60 -22.69
CA ASP A 232 12.62 18.89 -22.19
C ASP A 232 14.15 18.93 -21.97
N ASN A 233 14.65 20.03 -21.41
CA ASN A 233 16.08 20.19 -21.13
C ASN A 233 16.63 19.22 -20.06
N ALA A 234 15.75 18.52 -19.33
CA ALA A 234 16.08 17.49 -18.36
C ALA A 234 15.84 16.08 -18.92
N GLU A 235 15.70 15.95 -20.24
CA GLU A 235 15.40 14.68 -20.94
C GLU A 235 14.06 14.03 -20.55
N LYS A 236 13.13 14.80 -19.95
CA LYS A 236 11.80 14.31 -19.55
C LYS A 236 10.76 14.57 -20.62
N THR A 237 9.97 13.54 -20.95
CA THR A 237 8.83 13.63 -21.87
C THR A 237 7.55 14.08 -21.16
N ALA A 238 6.53 14.46 -21.92
CA ALA A 238 5.20 14.75 -21.37
C ALA A 238 4.65 13.59 -20.50
N LEU A 239 4.87 12.34 -20.94
CA LEU A 239 4.47 11.15 -20.17
C LEU A 239 5.18 11.08 -18.82
N ALA A 240 6.48 11.39 -18.77
CA ALA A 240 7.22 11.41 -17.52
C ALA A 240 6.64 12.44 -16.53
N TRP A 241 6.38 13.66 -16.99
CA TRP A 241 5.79 14.71 -16.14
C TRP A 241 4.38 14.37 -15.66
N ALA A 242 3.54 13.75 -16.50
CA ALA A 242 2.23 13.26 -16.09
C ALA A 242 2.32 12.19 -14.98
N VAL A 243 3.28 11.26 -15.09
CA VAL A 243 3.56 10.26 -14.05
C VAL A 243 4.08 10.92 -12.77
N GLU A 244 5.01 11.87 -12.86
CA GLU A 244 5.52 12.57 -11.67
C GLU A 244 4.43 13.36 -10.93
N GLY A 245 3.49 13.93 -11.69
CA GLY A 245 2.34 14.68 -11.18
C GLY A 245 1.17 13.81 -10.68
N GLY A 246 1.17 12.50 -10.94
CA GLY A 246 0.05 11.61 -10.57
C GLY A 246 -1.19 11.78 -11.46
N HIS A 247 -1.03 12.28 -12.69
CA HIS A 247 -2.13 12.63 -13.58
C HIS A 247 -2.55 11.44 -14.46
N ALA A 248 -3.23 10.46 -13.86
CA ALA A 248 -3.56 9.18 -14.51
C ALA A 248 -4.34 9.31 -15.83
N ASP A 249 -5.21 10.31 -15.97
CA ASP A 249 -5.99 10.54 -17.19
C ASP A 249 -5.11 11.05 -18.35
N VAL A 250 -4.16 11.94 -18.06
CA VAL A 250 -3.14 12.36 -19.04
C VAL A 250 -2.22 11.19 -19.39
N VAL A 251 -1.77 10.41 -18.41
CA VAL A 251 -0.95 9.20 -18.65
C VAL A 251 -1.68 8.25 -19.60
N ARG A 252 -2.97 8.01 -19.35
CA ARG A 252 -3.81 7.17 -20.22
C ARG A 252 -3.90 7.73 -21.63
N LEU A 253 -4.20 9.02 -21.78
CA LEU A 253 -4.27 9.69 -23.08
C LEU A 253 -2.95 9.52 -23.86
N LEU A 254 -1.82 9.86 -23.24
CA LEU A 254 -0.50 9.79 -23.87
C LEU A 254 -0.13 8.35 -24.29
N LEU A 255 -0.36 7.36 -23.43
CA LEU A 255 -0.10 5.95 -23.74
C LEU A 255 -1.00 5.43 -24.86
N GLN A 256 -2.28 5.82 -24.89
CA GLN A 256 -3.21 5.47 -25.98
C GLN A 256 -2.82 6.08 -27.32
N GLN A 257 -2.21 7.26 -27.32
CA GLN A 257 -1.64 7.91 -28.50
C GLN A 257 -0.28 7.33 -28.91
N GLY A 258 0.22 6.32 -28.20
CA GLY A 258 1.45 5.60 -28.54
C GLY A 258 2.72 6.23 -27.97
N ALA A 259 2.63 6.93 -26.82
CA ALA A 259 3.80 7.50 -26.17
C ALA A 259 4.79 6.38 -25.82
N SER A 260 6.06 6.59 -26.19
CA SER A 260 7.10 5.63 -25.85
C SER A 260 7.48 5.74 -24.38
N LEU A 261 7.72 4.60 -23.75
CA LEU A 261 8.32 4.58 -22.42
C LEU A 261 9.80 4.98 -22.56
N PRO A 262 10.24 6.10 -21.96
CA PRO A 262 11.60 6.58 -22.14
C PRO A 262 12.59 5.58 -21.55
N ALA A 263 13.73 5.41 -22.22
CA ALA A 263 14.87 4.72 -21.64
C ALA A 263 15.35 5.51 -20.42
N THR A 264 15.48 4.88 -19.27
CA THR A 264 15.92 5.55 -18.04
C THR A 264 17.40 5.94 -18.14
N PRO A 265 17.76 7.21 -17.91
CA PRO A 265 19.15 7.60 -17.67
C PRO A 265 19.74 6.83 -16.49
N GLN A 266 21.07 6.67 -16.46
CA GLN A 266 21.73 5.97 -15.34
C GLN A 266 21.42 6.67 -14.00
N GLY A 267 20.71 5.97 -13.11
CA GLY A 267 20.43 6.42 -11.75
C GLY A 267 19.07 7.11 -11.55
N GLU A 268 18.28 7.30 -12.61
CA GLU A 268 16.89 7.77 -12.49
C GLU A 268 15.89 6.61 -12.45
N PRO A 269 14.84 6.68 -11.61
CA PRO A 269 13.84 5.63 -11.56
C PRO A 269 13.01 5.60 -12.86
N SER A 270 12.64 4.41 -13.31
CA SER A 270 11.68 4.26 -14.42
C SER A 270 10.31 4.83 -14.06
N LEU A 271 9.48 5.10 -15.07
CA LEU A 271 8.11 5.57 -14.83
C LEU A 271 7.33 4.60 -13.95
N LEU A 272 7.51 3.28 -14.17
CA LEU A 272 6.87 2.26 -13.35
C LEU A 272 7.39 2.29 -11.91
N GLN A 273 8.70 2.49 -11.73
CA GLN A 273 9.29 2.64 -10.40
C GLN A 273 8.78 3.87 -9.68
N ARG A 274 8.67 5.02 -10.36
CA ARG A 274 8.11 6.24 -9.77
C ARG A 274 6.67 6.03 -9.33
N ALA A 275 5.83 5.45 -10.19
CA ALA A 275 4.44 5.13 -9.85
C ALA A 275 4.36 4.17 -8.65
N ALA A 276 5.21 3.14 -8.64
CA ALA A 276 5.31 2.19 -7.55
C ALA A 276 5.77 2.82 -6.24
N GLU A 277 6.76 3.72 -6.24
CA GLU A 277 7.23 4.47 -5.06
C GLU A 277 6.12 5.38 -4.50
N GLN A 278 5.38 6.07 -5.38
CA GLN A 278 4.23 6.92 -5.06
C GLN A 278 2.98 6.11 -4.64
N ASN A 279 2.99 4.78 -4.81
CA ASN A 279 1.84 3.89 -4.60
C ASN A 279 0.64 4.21 -5.51
N ASP A 280 0.89 4.75 -6.70
CA ASP A 280 -0.16 5.04 -7.68
C ASP A 280 -0.43 3.80 -8.53
N LEU A 281 -1.36 2.97 -8.05
CA LEU A 281 -1.72 1.70 -8.69
C LEU A 281 -2.35 1.90 -10.07
N ALA A 282 -3.05 3.02 -10.30
CA ALA A 282 -3.70 3.29 -11.59
C ALA A 282 -2.66 3.59 -12.66
N ILE A 283 -1.67 4.44 -12.35
CA ILE A 283 -0.56 4.72 -13.25
C ILE A 283 0.32 3.48 -13.44
N ALA A 284 0.65 2.77 -12.37
CA ALA A 284 1.45 1.55 -12.48
C ALA A 284 0.78 0.51 -13.38
N GLN A 285 -0.55 0.36 -13.28
CA GLN A 285 -1.32 -0.52 -14.16
C GLN A 285 -1.23 -0.08 -15.63
N LEU A 286 -1.49 1.19 -15.91
CA LEU A 286 -1.42 1.74 -17.27
C LEU A 286 -0.02 1.53 -17.89
N LEU A 287 1.04 1.74 -17.12
CA LEU A 287 2.41 1.54 -17.58
C LEU A 287 2.71 0.07 -17.87
N LEU A 288 2.27 -0.87 -17.02
CA LEU A 288 2.44 -2.31 -17.25
C LEU A 288 1.67 -2.79 -18.50
N GLU A 289 0.43 -2.32 -18.69
CA GLU A 289 -0.39 -2.63 -19.87
C GLU A 289 0.25 -2.18 -21.19
N HIS A 290 1.10 -1.13 -21.15
CA HIS A 290 1.81 -0.58 -22.31
C HIS A 290 3.29 -0.97 -22.38
N GLY A 291 3.67 -2.05 -21.70
CA GLY A 291 5.01 -2.66 -21.84
C GLY A 291 6.07 -2.12 -20.88
N GLY A 292 5.67 -1.55 -19.74
CA GLY A 292 6.56 -1.20 -18.64
C GLY A 292 7.37 -2.40 -18.16
N ASP A 293 8.68 -2.23 -18.05
CA ASP A 293 9.57 -3.30 -17.59
C ASP A 293 9.35 -3.62 -16.11
N ILE A 294 8.67 -4.72 -15.87
CA ILE A 294 8.35 -5.23 -14.53
C ILE A 294 9.57 -5.70 -13.74
N GLU A 295 10.64 -6.09 -14.44
CA GLU A 295 11.88 -6.59 -13.83
C GLU A 295 12.92 -5.49 -13.59
N ALA A 296 12.62 -4.25 -13.98
CA ALA A 296 13.51 -3.11 -13.76
C ALA A 296 13.75 -2.88 -12.25
N PRO A 297 15.00 -2.99 -11.77
CA PRO A 297 15.30 -2.83 -10.35
C PRO A 297 15.28 -1.35 -9.94
N LEU A 298 14.77 -1.05 -8.74
CA LEU A 298 14.81 0.25 -8.10
C LEU A 298 16.26 0.76 -7.93
N SER A 299 16.41 2.04 -7.58
CA SER A 299 17.74 2.69 -7.43
C SER A 299 18.66 2.02 -6.40
N ASN A 300 18.13 1.24 -5.47
CA ASN A 300 18.87 0.44 -4.49
C ASN A 300 19.22 -0.99 -4.98
N GLY A 301 18.89 -1.33 -6.23
CA GLY A 301 19.06 -2.66 -6.82
C GLY A 301 17.94 -3.65 -6.51
N GLN A 302 16.90 -3.24 -5.78
CA GLN A 302 15.78 -4.11 -5.39
C GLN A 302 14.75 -4.27 -6.52
N ARG A 303 14.23 -5.48 -6.72
CA ARG A 303 13.11 -5.70 -7.67
C ARG A 303 11.81 -5.11 -7.13
N LEU A 304 10.94 -4.64 -8.03
CA LEU A 304 9.64 -4.05 -7.68
C LEU A 304 8.76 -4.98 -6.83
N ILE A 305 8.72 -6.28 -7.14
CA ILE A 305 7.95 -7.25 -6.37
C ILE A 305 8.49 -7.43 -4.94
N GLU A 306 9.81 -7.35 -4.76
CA GLU A 306 10.42 -7.41 -3.43
C GLU A 306 10.12 -6.15 -2.61
N TYR A 307 10.12 -4.99 -3.25
CA TYR A 307 9.73 -3.73 -2.62
C TYR A 307 8.27 -3.74 -2.17
N ALA A 308 7.37 -4.30 -2.98
CA ALA A 308 5.96 -4.44 -2.62
C ALA A 308 5.77 -5.26 -1.32
N VAL A 309 6.54 -6.34 -1.16
CA VAL A 309 6.54 -7.15 0.07
C VAL A 309 7.16 -6.41 1.24
N ASP A 310 8.35 -5.81 1.07
CA ASP A 310 9.07 -5.10 2.14
C ASP A 310 8.31 -3.88 2.67
N THR A 311 7.44 -3.29 1.86
CA THR A 311 6.64 -2.11 2.21
C THR A 311 5.16 -2.43 2.48
N ASP A 312 4.78 -3.71 2.53
CA ASP A 312 3.43 -4.19 2.80
C ASP A 312 2.36 -3.62 1.84
N ARG A 313 2.72 -3.48 0.56
CA ARG A 313 1.86 -2.93 -0.51
C ARG A 313 1.15 -4.05 -1.27
N ALA A 314 0.15 -4.66 -0.66
CA ALA A 314 -0.65 -5.75 -1.23
C ALA A 314 -1.23 -5.43 -2.62
N GLY A 315 -1.70 -4.20 -2.84
CA GLY A 315 -2.25 -3.77 -4.14
C GLY A 315 -1.20 -3.77 -5.26
N LEU A 316 0.00 -3.26 -4.97
CA LEU A 316 1.12 -3.27 -5.91
C LEU A 316 1.59 -4.71 -6.16
N LEU A 317 1.66 -5.55 -5.12
CA LEU A 317 2.03 -6.95 -5.23
C LEU A 317 1.09 -7.71 -6.19
N ARG A 318 -0.22 -7.59 -5.98
CA ARG A 318 -1.26 -8.19 -6.83
C ARG A 318 -1.14 -7.72 -8.27
N LEU A 319 -0.92 -6.41 -8.48
CA LEU A 319 -0.75 -5.82 -9.80
C LEU A 319 0.46 -6.41 -10.54
N LEU A 320 1.60 -6.52 -9.87
CA LEU A 320 2.82 -7.05 -10.45
C LEU A 320 2.67 -8.53 -10.82
N ILE A 321 2.09 -9.35 -9.95
CA ILE A 321 1.88 -10.77 -10.24
C ILE A 321 0.89 -10.95 -11.40
N ALA A 322 -0.17 -10.13 -11.47
CA ALA A 322 -1.11 -10.14 -12.59
C ALA A 322 -0.45 -9.82 -13.95
N HIS A 323 0.69 -9.11 -13.95
CA HIS A 323 1.46 -8.77 -15.14
C HIS A 323 2.73 -9.62 -15.32
N GLY A 324 2.82 -10.76 -14.62
CA GLY A 324 3.83 -11.80 -14.90
C GLY A 324 4.97 -11.91 -13.88
N ALA A 325 5.00 -11.09 -12.82
CA ALA A 325 5.97 -11.29 -11.75
C ALA A 325 5.68 -12.61 -11.01
N GLN A 326 6.73 -13.34 -10.64
CA GLN A 326 6.60 -14.66 -10.02
C GLN A 326 6.41 -14.53 -8.50
N ALA A 327 5.30 -15.06 -7.98
CA ALA A 327 4.99 -14.99 -6.55
C ALA A 327 5.99 -15.78 -5.70
N GLU A 328 6.53 -16.88 -6.23
CA GLU A 328 7.52 -17.75 -5.59
C GLU A 328 8.79 -17.01 -5.19
N ASP A 329 9.21 -16.01 -5.97
CA ASP A 329 10.45 -15.26 -5.76
C ASP A 329 10.48 -14.55 -4.40
N VAL A 330 9.30 -14.20 -3.88
CA VAL A 330 9.16 -13.39 -2.66
C VAL A 330 8.51 -14.13 -1.49
N LEU A 331 8.12 -15.40 -1.65
CA LEU A 331 7.58 -16.24 -0.55
C LEU A 331 8.50 -16.27 0.66
N GLY A 332 9.80 -16.54 0.45
CA GLY A 332 10.76 -16.62 1.53
C GLY A 332 10.96 -15.30 2.26
N ARG A 333 10.79 -14.18 1.55
CA ARG A 333 10.88 -12.83 2.11
C ARG A 333 9.67 -12.54 3.01
N ALA A 334 8.46 -12.84 2.55
CA ALA A 334 7.23 -12.71 3.34
C ALA A 334 7.27 -13.55 4.63
N LEU A 335 7.71 -14.81 4.52
CA LEU A 335 7.88 -15.71 5.68
C LEU A 335 8.87 -15.15 6.71
N ARG A 336 10.07 -14.75 6.27
CA ARG A 336 11.10 -14.19 7.16
C ARG A 336 10.66 -12.93 7.89
N GLN A 337 9.78 -12.13 7.29
CA GLN A 337 9.19 -10.94 7.92
C GLN A 337 8.06 -11.26 8.90
N GLY A 338 7.51 -12.48 8.87
CA GLY A 338 6.34 -12.82 9.68
C GLY A 338 5.03 -12.24 9.15
N ASN A 339 4.98 -11.78 7.90
CA ASN A 339 3.80 -11.11 7.34
C ASN A 339 2.81 -12.15 6.79
N ALA A 340 1.84 -12.53 7.63
CA ALA A 340 0.79 -13.48 7.28
C ALA A 340 -0.16 -12.96 6.19
N GLY A 341 -0.41 -11.64 6.12
CA GLY A 341 -1.28 -11.05 5.11
C GLY A 341 -0.69 -11.16 3.70
N ILE A 342 0.56 -10.73 3.54
CA ILE A 342 1.27 -10.88 2.26
C ILE A 342 1.47 -12.35 1.90
N LEU A 343 1.72 -13.23 2.87
CA LEU A 343 1.80 -14.67 2.60
C LEU A 343 0.48 -15.22 2.05
N ALA A 344 -0.66 -14.84 2.65
CA ALA A 344 -1.98 -15.22 2.14
C ALA A 344 -2.18 -14.72 0.71
N ASP A 345 -1.88 -13.44 0.44
CA ASP A 345 -1.95 -12.86 -0.90
C ASP A 345 -1.12 -13.65 -1.92
N LEU A 346 0.11 -14.01 -1.59
CA LEU A 346 0.96 -14.79 -2.49
C LEU A 346 0.36 -16.16 -2.82
N LEU A 347 -0.18 -16.87 -1.82
CA LEU A 347 -0.81 -18.17 -2.00
C LEU A 347 -2.10 -18.07 -2.84
N GLU A 348 -2.94 -17.06 -2.60
CA GLU A 348 -4.12 -16.76 -3.42
C GLU A 348 -3.76 -16.43 -4.88
N LEU A 349 -2.60 -15.80 -5.09
CA LEU A 349 -2.08 -15.45 -6.41
C LEU A 349 -1.30 -16.59 -7.10
N GLY A 350 -1.35 -17.81 -6.55
CA GLY A 350 -0.86 -19.02 -7.20
C GLY A 350 0.51 -19.51 -6.73
N ALA A 351 1.10 -18.89 -5.70
CA ALA A 351 2.33 -19.39 -5.11
C ALA A 351 2.11 -20.80 -4.54
N SER A 352 3.03 -21.72 -4.83
CA SER A 352 2.90 -23.10 -4.36
C SER A 352 2.97 -23.23 -2.83
N ILE A 353 1.95 -23.84 -2.23
CA ILE A 353 1.93 -24.18 -0.79
C ILE A 353 3.01 -25.19 -0.41
N ASP A 354 3.43 -26.03 -1.37
CA ASP A 354 4.47 -27.05 -1.22
C ASP A 354 5.89 -26.51 -1.48
N ALA A 355 6.03 -25.19 -1.70
CA ALA A 355 7.34 -24.57 -1.88
C ALA A 355 8.24 -24.78 -0.65
N GLN A 356 9.55 -24.67 -0.88
CA GLN A 356 10.55 -24.85 0.16
C GLN A 356 11.45 -23.63 0.27
N ILE A 357 11.72 -23.22 1.51
CA ILE A 357 12.70 -22.19 1.84
C ILE A 357 13.83 -22.85 2.61
N ASP A 358 15.07 -22.67 2.17
CA ASP A 358 16.26 -23.29 2.77
C ASP A 358 16.14 -24.83 2.91
N ASN A 359 15.55 -25.49 1.89
CA ASN A 359 15.21 -26.92 1.87
C ASN A 359 14.23 -27.37 2.97
N GLN A 360 13.38 -26.47 3.46
CA GLN A 360 12.32 -26.77 4.43
C GLN A 360 10.94 -26.37 3.88
N PRO A 361 9.90 -27.21 4.04
CA PRO A 361 8.52 -26.83 3.71
C PRO A 361 8.09 -25.55 4.43
N LEU A 362 7.24 -24.73 3.79
CA LEU A 362 6.79 -23.45 4.36
C LEU A 362 6.20 -23.61 5.78
N ILE A 363 5.38 -24.64 5.98
CA ILE A 363 4.72 -24.89 7.26
C ILE A 363 5.70 -25.33 8.35
N GLU A 364 6.74 -26.09 8.01
CA GLU A 364 7.79 -26.44 8.97
C GLU A 364 8.56 -25.18 9.40
N TRP A 365 8.87 -24.29 8.46
CA TRP A 365 9.50 -23.01 8.76
C TRP A 365 8.64 -22.17 9.71
N ALA A 366 7.33 -22.07 9.45
CA ALA A 366 6.38 -21.33 10.27
C ALA A 366 6.28 -21.89 11.72
N VAL A 367 6.31 -23.22 11.86
CA VAL A 367 6.35 -23.88 13.18
C VAL A 367 7.63 -23.51 13.94
N ARG A 368 8.78 -23.47 13.26
CA ARG A 368 10.08 -23.14 13.89
C ARG A 368 10.21 -21.67 14.28
N SER A 369 9.66 -20.76 13.47
CA SER A 369 9.65 -19.32 13.76
C SER A 369 8.70 -18.94 14.89
N ALA A 370 7.83 -19.87 15.31
CA ALA A 370 6.82 -19.69 16.35
C ALA A 370 5.84 -18.56 16.06
N SER A 371 5.40 -18.49 14.81
CA SER A 371 4.32 -17.60 14.39
C SER A 371 3.04 -18.40 14.17
N PRO A 372 2.09 -18.39 15.13
CA PRO A 372 0.78 -19.02 14.95
C PRO A 372 0.04 -18.48 13.73
N ALA A 373 0.19 -17.18 13.43
CA ALA A 373 -0.45 -16.54 12.28
C ALA A 373 0.03 -17.11 10.94
N LEU A 374 1.34 -17.33 10.78
CA LEU A 374 1.87 -17.98 9.57
C LEU A 374 1.41 -19.44 9.47
N VAL A 375 1.39 -20.16 10.59
CA VAL A 375 0.93 -21.56 10.63
C VAL A 375 -0.55 -21.64 10.23
N SER A 376 -1.41 -20.82 10.83
CA SER A 376 -2.84 -20.76 10.47
C SER A 376 -3.01 -20.45 8.99
N THR A 377 -2.33 -19.41 8.48
CA THR A 377 -2.44 -19.00 7.08
C THR A 377 -2.09 -20.14 6.12
N LEU A 378 -1.01 -20.88 6.38
CA LEU A 378 -0.61 -22.00 5.54
C LEU A 378 -1.62 -23.16 5.60
N LEU A 379 -2.16 -23.46 6.79
CA LEU A 379 -3.17 -24.50 6.98
C LEU A 379 -4.50 -24.12 6.32
N ASP A 380 -4.92 -22.87 6.43
CA ASP A 380 -6.10 -22.29 5.76
C ASP A 380 -6.00 -22.42 4.23
N HIS A 381 -4.78 -22.41 3.69
CA HIS A 381 -4.48 -22.59 2.26
C HIS A 381 -4.11 -24.04 1.88
N GLY A 382 -4.33 -25.00 2.78
CA GLY A 382 -4.25 -26.43 2.47
C GLY A 382 -2.91 -27.11 2.74
N ALA A 383 -2.01 -26.50 3.53
CA ALA A 383 -0.83 -27.20 4.02
C ALA A 383 -1.23 -28.41 4.89
N ASP A 384 -0.48 -29.50 4.79
CA ASP A 384 -0.73 -30.72 5.57
C ASP A 384 -0.35 -30.51 7.06
N PRO A 385 -1.33 -30.54 8.00
CA PRO A 385 -1.05 -30.39 9.42
C PRO A 385 -0.25 -31.55 10.03
N ASP A 386 -0.26 -32.72 9.38
CA ASP A 386 0.41 -33.95 9.84
C ASP A 386 1.74 -34.20 9.11
N LEU A 387 2.25 -33.20 8.40
CA LEU A 387 3.53 -33.28 7.70
C LEU A 387 4.65 -33.77 8.64
N VAL A 388 5.51 -34.62 8.10
CA VAL A 388 6.69 -35.13 8.81
C VAL A 388 7.85 -34.16 8.58
N ALA A 389 8.27 -33.48 9.65
CA ALA A 389 9.38 -32.54 9.64
C ALA A 389 10.72 -33.23 9.31
N GLY A 390 11.74 -32.44 8.97
CA GLY A 390 13.07 -32.93 8.61
C GLY A 390 13.73 -33.88 9.62
N GLU A 391 13.39 -33.81 10.92
CA GLU A 391 13.88 -34.76 11.93
C GLU A 391 13.15 -36.12 11.96
N GLY A 392 12.20 -36.35 11.05
CA GLY A 392 11.41 -37.57 10.93
C GLY A 392 10.24 -37.64 11.92
N GLN A 393 9.70 -36.50 12.35
CA GLN A 393 8.63 -36.42 13.35
C GLN A 393 7.46 -35.57 12.83
N PRO A 394 6.20 -35.87 13.22
CA PRO A 394 5.06 -35.01 12.90
C PRO A 394 5.28 -33.57 13.38
N LEU A 395 4.77 -32.57 12.64
CA LEU A 395 4.88 -31.16 12.98
C LEU A 395 4.42 -30.85 14.40
N LEU A 396 3.32 -31.47 14.86
CA LEU A 396 2.83 -31.32 16.22
C LEU A 396 3.86 -31.76 17.27
N ALA A 397 4.56 -32.88 17.04
CA ALA A 397 5.62 -33.36 17.92
C ALA A 397 6.83 -32.42 17.92
N LEU A 398 7.17 -31.83 16.76
CA LEU A 398 8.21 -30.80 16.65
C LEU A 398 7.82 -29.53 17.43
N ALA A 399 6.58 -29.03 17.29
CA ALA A 399 6.09 -27.86 18.02
C ALA A 399 6.15 -28.06 19.54
N VAL A 400 5.78 -29.26 20.03
CA VAL A 400 5.94 -29.64 21.45
C VAL A 400 7.42 -29.68 21.86
N ALA A 401 8.28 -30.28 21.05
CA ALA A 401 9.73 -30.34 21.31
C ALA A 401 10.41 -28.96 21.25
N LEU A 402 9.81 -27.96 20.59
CA LEU A 402 10.28 -26.58 20.55
C LEU A 402 9.65 -25.67 21.60
N ASP A 403 8.71 -26.18 22.42
CA ASP A 403 8.00 -25.43 23.46
C ASP A 403 7.10 -24.29 22.96
N ARG A 404 6.30 -24.56 21.92
CA ARG A 404 5.47 -23.53 21.27
C ARG A 404 3.97 -23.78 21.50
N PRO A 405 3.41 -23.42 22.66
CA PRO A 405 2.04 -23.78 23.02
C PRO A 405 0.99 -23.18 22.06
N GLU A 406 1.15 -21.93 21.59
CA GLU A 406 0.19 -21.35 20.63
C GLU A 406 0.26 -22.03 19.26
N VAL A 407 1.44 -22.47 18.82
CA VAL A 407 1.60 -23.22 17.57
C VAL A 407 1.00 -24.63 17.71
N VAL A 408 1.20 -25.30 18.86
CA VAL A 408 0.57 -26.58 19.17
C VAL A 408 -0.96 -26.46 19.13
N ALA A 409 -1.49 -25.39 19.74
CA ALA A 409 -2.92 -25.07 19.69
C ALA A 409 -3.39 -24.91 18.25
N THR A 410 -2.69 -24.09 17.46
CA THR A 410 -3.05 -23.81 16.07
C THR A 410 -3.05 -25.06 15.20
N LEU A 411 -1.99 -25.88 15.26
CA LEU A 411 -1.91 -27.13 14.49
C LEU A 411 -3.07 -28.08 14.84
N ALA A 412 -3.35 -28.24 16.13
CA ALA A 412 -4.41 -29.13 16.57
C ALA A 412 -5.82 -28.59 16.25
N ASP A 413 -6.03 -27.27 16.31
CA ASP A 413 -7.30 -26.64 15.89
C ASP A 413 -7.56 -26.80 14.38
N HIS A 414 -6.50 -26.97 13.59
CA HIS A 414 -6.55 -27.26 12.15
C HIS A 414 -6.46 -28.76 11.84
N GLY A 415 -6.67 -29.63 12.83
CA GLY A 415 -6.86 -31.06 12.61
C GLY A 415 -5.60 -31.93 12.61
N ALA A 416 -4.45 -31.42 13.08
CA ALA A 416 -3.29 -32.28 13.33
C ALA A 416 -3.66 -33.41 14.32
N ASP A 417 -3.18 -34.63 14.09
CA ASP A 417 -3.42 -35.78 14.97
C ASP A 417 -2.77 -35.55 16.34
N ILE A 418 -3.62 -35.22 17.33
CA ILE A 418 -3.23 -34.89 18.70
C ILE A 418 -2.48 -36.04 19.40
N ASP A 419 -2.70 -37.29 18.95
CA ASP A 419 -2.11 -38.51 19.50
C ASP A 419 -1.11 -39.17 18.54
N ALA A 420 -0.65 -38.44 17.52
CA ALA A 420 0.29 -38.93 16.52
C ALA A 420 1.52 -39.60 17.15
N ARG A 421 1.89 -40.78 16.65
CA ARG A 421 3.01 -41.52 17.23
C ARG A 421 4.34 -40.93 16.79
N VAL A 422 5.17 -40.62 17.78
CA VAL A 422 6.56 -40.19 17.59
C VAL A 422 7.36 -41.37 17.04
N ALA A 423 8.09 -41.13 15.95
CA ALA A 423 8.95 -42.14 15.34
C ALA A 423 10.06 -42.54 16.32
N SER A 424 10.32 -43.85 16.43
CA SER A 424 11.29 -44.43 17.36
C SER A 424 12.17 -45.48 16.68
N PRO A 425 13.50 -45.44 16.86
CA PRO A 425 14.23 -44.48 17.68
C PRO A 425 14.22 -43.07 17.05
N ALA A 426 13.99 -42.04 17.87
CA ALA A 426 14.01 -40.67 17.40
C ALA A 426 15.42 -40.26 16.95
N SER A 427 15.49 -39.39 15.95
CA SER A 427 16.76 -38.91 15.39
C SER A 427 17.60 -38.12 16.41
N GLU A 428 18.91 -38.05 16.18
CA GLU A 428 19.80 -37.27 17.04
C GLU A 428 19.41 -35.78 17.08
N ALA A 429 19.00 -35.23 15.94
CA ALA A 429 18.52 -33.85 15.83
C ALA A 429 17.31 -33.60 16.74
N PHE A 430 16.30 -34.47 16.69
CA PHE A 430 15.10 -34.33 17.53
C PHE A 430 15.40 -34.53 19.02
N THR A 431 16.19 -35.55 19.37
CA THR A 431 16.50 -35.86 20.77
C THR A 431 17.27 -34.74 21.47
N LYS A 432 18.08 -33.96 20.74
CA LYS A 432 18.79 -32.78 21.26
C LYS A 432 17.84 -31.66 21.69
N LEU A 433 16.62 -31.59 21.17
CA LEU A 433 15.60 -30.60 21.57
C LEU A 433 15.11 -30.80 23.02
N PHE A 434 15.39 -31.95 23.62
CA PHE A 434 15.02 -32.26 25.00
C PHE A 434 16.22 -32.09 25.93
N PRO A 435 16.08 -31.37 27.07
CA PRO A 435 17.19 -31.06 27.95
C PRO A 435 17.62 -32.25 28.83
N THR A 436 16.67 -33.13 29.19
CA THR A 436 16.92 -34.18 30.19
C THR A 436 17.41 -35.48 29.54
N ARG A 437 18.39 -36.13 30.19
CA ARG A 437 18.82 -37.51 29.86
C ARG A 437 17.66 -38.51 29.90
N TYR A 438 16.67 -38.23 30.74
CA TYR A 438 15.49 -39.06 30.93
C TYR A 438 14.57 -39.02 29.70
N ALA A 439 14.23 -37.83 29.18
CA ALA A 439 13.45 -37.70 27.95
C ALA A 439 14.16 -38.37 26.75
N ARG A 440 15.48 -38.16 26.64
CA ARG A 440 16.31 -38.79 25.59
C ARG A 440 16.32 -40.32 25.68
N PHE A 441 16.26 -40.89 26.88
CA PHE A 441 16.14 -42.33 27.06
C PHE A 441 14.85 -42.85 26.41
N TYR A 442 13.68 -42.28 26.74
CA TYR A 442 12.40 -42.75 26.16
C TYR A 442 12.35 -42.55 24.65
N LEU A 443 12.81 -41.41 24.15
CA LEU A 443 12.84 -41.11 22.72
C LEU A 443 13.69 -42.10 21.90
N THR A 444 14.71 -42.72 22.52
CA THR A 444 15.62 -43.64 21.83
C THR A 444 15.37 -45.12 22.16
N LYS A 445 14.69 -45.41 23.27
CA LYS A 445 14.53 -46.77 23.81
C LYS A 445 13.09 -47.24 23.93
N ASP A 446 12.11 -46.35 23.77
CA ASP A 446 10.70 -46.71 23.88
C ASP A 446 9.94 -46.33 22.59
N ARG A 447 8.79 -46.96 22.39
CA ARG A 447 7.90 -46.74 21.24
C ARG A 447 6.55 -46.25 21.73
N GLY A 448 5.79 -45.63 20.83
CA GLY A 448 4.43 -45.20 21.15
C GLY A 448 4.33 -43.93 21.99
N LEU A 449 5.40 -43.13 22.07
CA LEU A 449 5.30 -41.78 22.62
C LEU A 449 4.31 -40.94 21.80
N THR A 450 3.51 -40.15 22.49
CA THR A 450 2.55 -39.17 21.92
C THR A 450 3.01 -37.74 22.21
N PRO A 451 2.45 -36.71 21.54
CA PRO A 451 2.74 -35.31 21.83
C PRO A 451 2.53 -34.96 23.32
N LEU A 452 1.47 -35.50 23.95
CA LEU A 452 1.22 -35.33 25.38
C LEU A 452 2.37 -35.88 26.24
N MET A 453 2.88 -37.07 25.92
CA MET A 453 4.02 -37.66 26.62
C MET A 453 5.29 -36.83 26.43
N LEU A 454 5.52 -36.28 25.23
CA LEU A 454 6.64 -35.38 24.98
C LEU A 454 6.54 -34.10 25.82
N ALA A 455 5.36 -33.50 25.92
CA ALA A 455 5.12 -32.31 26.73
C ALA A 455 5.37 -32.58 28.23
N VAL A 456 4.95 -33.75 28.72
CA VAL A 456 5.23 -34.22 30.10
C VAL A 456 6.73 -34.45 30.32
N LEU A 457 7.43 -35.08 29.36
CA LEU A 457 8.88 -35.29 29.43
C LEU A 457 9.69 -33.99 29.38
N ARG A 458 9.10 -32.93 28.80
CA ARG A 458 9.67 -31.59 28.78
C ARG A 458 9.42 -30.81 30.09
N GLY A 459 8.35 -31.13 30.81
CA GLY A 459 7.97 -30.47 32.05
C GLY A 459 7.28 -29.12 31.87
N ARG A 460 6.53 -28.94 30.77
CA ARG A 460 5.88 -27.65 30.41
C ARG A 460 4.37 -27.75 30.52
N GLN A 461 3.81 -27.10 31.54
CA GLN A 461 2.38 -27.21 31.87
C GLN A 461 1.47 -26.61 30.80
N ASP A 462 1.86 -25.50 30.18
CA ASP A 462 1.03 -24.80 29.20
C ASP A 462 0.76 -25.66 27.98
N THR A 463 1.80 -26.27 27.42
CA THR A 463 1.69 -27.23 26.31
C THR A 463 0.84 -28.44 26.70
N VAL A 464 0.96 -28.95 27.94
CA VAL A 464 0.11 -30.04 28.43
C VAL A 464 -1.35 -29.60 28.54
N ARG A 465 -1.64 -28.39 29.05
CA ARG A 465 -3.01 -27.84 29.09
C ARG A 465 -3.61 -27.77 27.69
N VAL A 466 -2.88 -27.18 26.75
CA VAL A 466 -3.30 -27.05 25.34
C VAL A 466 -3.69 -28.39 24.73
N LEU A 467 -2.87 -29.43 24.97
CA LEU A 467 -3.13 -30.79 24.47
C LEU A 467 -4.34 -31.44 25.17
N LEU A 468 -4.47 -31.29 26.50
CA LEU A 468 -5.58 -31.85 27.26
C LEU A 468 -6.92 -31.18 26.95
N GLU A 469 -6.93 -29.87 26.72
CA GLU A 469 -8.10 -29.11 26.27
C GLU A 469 -8.60 -29.59 24.89
N ARG A 470 -7.71 -30.21 24.11
CA ARG A 470 -7.98 -30.82 22.80
C ARG A 470 -8.04 -32.34 22.86
N GLU A 471 -8.41 -32.86 24.03
CA GLU A 471 -8.75 -34.27 24.28
C GLU A 471 -7.59 -35.28 24.06
N ALA A 472 -6.33 -34.86 24.18
CA ALA A 472 -5.19 -35.76 24.11
C ALA A 472 -5.31 -36.94 25.11
N ARG A 473 -4.99 -38.15 24.66
CA ARG A 473 -5.29 -39.36 25.43
C ARG A 473 -4.35 -39.58 26.61
N LEU A 474 -4.94 -39.77 27.79
CA LEU A 474 -4.24 -40.09 29.04
C LEU A 474 -4.05 -41.60 29.28
N ASP A 475 -4.82 -42.44 28.59
CA ASP A 475 -4.98 -43.87 28.89
C ASP A 475 -4.07 -44.78 28.05
N THR A 476 -3.22 -44.19 27.22
CA THR A 476 -2.38 -44.91 26.27
C THR A 476 -0.97 -45.07 26.84
N PRO A 477 -0.48 -46.30 27.09
CA PRO A 477 0.89 -46.50 27.55
C PRO A 477 1.90 -46.48 26.40
N THR A 478 3.17 -46.31 26.73
CA THR A 478 4.29 -46.63 25.83
C THR A 478 4.38 -48.13 25.55
N GLY A 479 5.08 -48.51 24.48
CA GLY A 479 5.16 -49.88 24.00
C GLY A 479 6.04 -50.78 24.87
N GLU A 480 7.33 -50.45 24.99
CA GLU A 480 8.33 -51.35 25.61
C GLU A 480 8.23 -51.34 27.14
N HIS A 481 8.02 -50.15 27.74
CA HIS A 481 7.99 -50.01 29.20
C HIS A 481 6.58 -49.96 29.79
N GLY A 482 5.54 -49.84 28.95
CA GLY A 482 4.16 -49.78 29.43
C GLY A 482 3.85 -48.54 30.27
N THR A 483 4.56 -47.42 30.04
CA THR A 483 4.47 -46.23 30.89
C THR A 483 3.38 -45.29 30.40
N TRP A 484 2.43 -44.92 31.27
CA TRP A 484 1.40 -43.90 30.99
C TRP A 484 1.95 -42.47 31.16
N PRO A 485 1.29 -41.44 30.60
CA PRO A 485 1.70 -40.03 30.76
C PRO A 485 1.95 -39.64 32.23
N ILE A 486 1.03 -40.01 33.12
CA ILE A 486 1.18 -39.75 34.57
C ILE A 486 2.35 -40.49 35.21
N GLY A 487 2.72 -41.66 34.66
CA GLY A 487 3.91 -42.39 35.09
C GLY A 487 5.19 -41.62 34.74
N LEU A 488 5.26 -41.03 33.54
CA LEU A 488 6.40 -40.19 33.13
C LEU A 488 6.57 -38.97 34.04
N ALA A 489 5.48 -38.34 34.46
CA ALA A 489 5.50 -37.26 35.45
C ALA A 489 5.97 -37.75 36.83
N ALA A 490 5.44 -38.89 37.30
CA ALA A 490 5.81 -39.48 38.59
C ALA A 490 7.30 -39.86 38.68
N TRP A 491 7.89 -40.39 37.61
CA TRP A 491 9.32 -40.70 37.56
C TRP A 491 10.22 -39.47 37.63
N GLN A 492 9.72 -38.30 37.23
CA GLN A 492 10.41 -37.02 37.34
C GLN A 492 10.10 -36.31 38.66
N GLU A 493 9.29 -36.91 39.54
CA GLU A 493 8.77 -36.31 40.78
C GLU A 493 8.01 -34.99 40.55
N ASP A 494 7.42 -34.81 39.36
CA ASP A 494 6.69 -33.61 38.98
C ASP A 494 5.23 -33.68 39.46
N VAL A 495 5.02 -33.23 40.70
CA VAL A 495 3.71 -33.23 41.38
C VAL A 495 2.68 -32.42 40.62
N GLU A 496 3.07 -31.23 40.15
CA GLU A 496 2.18 -30.31 39.47
C GLU A 496 1.71 -30.91 38.15
N MET A 497 2.63 -31.51 37.39
CA MET A 497 2.27 -32.23 36.17
C MET A 497 1.38 -33.44 36.45
N MET A 498 1.65 -34.22 37.50
CA MET A 498 0.78 -35.32 37.91
C MET A 498 -0.63 -34.83 38.27
N GLN A 499 -0.76 -33.69 38.95
CA GLN A 499 -2.04 -33.07 39.27
C GLN A 499 -2.77 -32.61 38.02
N LEU A 500 -2.06 -31.94 37.11
CA LEU A 500 -2.61 -31.47 35.84
C LEU A 500 -3.19 -32.62 35.02
N LEU A 501 -2.46 -33.72 34.86
CA LEU A 501 -2.90 -34.93 34.15
C LEU A 501 -4.10 -35.62 34.82
N LEU A 502 -4.37 -35.35 36.10
CA LEU A 502 -5.53 -35.84 36.84
C LEU A 502 -6.72 -34.86 36.82
N GLY A 503 -6.64 -33.78 36.03
CA GLY A 503 -7.66 -32.72 35.99
C GLY A 503 -7.71 -31.90 37.28
N ARG A 504 -6.58 -31.74 37.97
CA ARG A 504 -6.45 -30.89 39.15
C ARG A 504 -5.63 -29.65 38.85
N ASP A 505 -5.99 -28.56 39.52
CA ASP A 505 -5.20 -27.34 39.50
C ASP A 505 -3.89 -27.58 40.26
N PRO A 506 -2.72 -27.41 39.60
CA PRO A 506 -1.42 -27.61 40.23
C PRO A 506 -1.06 -26.54 41.28
N ASP A 507 -1.80 -25.42 41.33
CA ASP A 507 -1.53 -24.29 42.24
C ASP A 507 -1.25 -24.76 43.70
N PRO A 508 0.01 -24.61 44.19
CA PRO A 508 0.40 -24.99 45.53
C PRO A 508 -0.45 -24.36 46.64
N ALA A 509 -0.95 -23.12 46.44
CA ALA A 509 -1.81 -22.43 47.40
C ALA A 509 -3.18 -23.10 47.54
N LYS A 510 -3.61 -23.84 46.51
CA LYS A 510 -4.86 -24.64 46.53
C LYS A 510 -4.64 -26.05 47.06
N GLN A 511 -3.39 -26.47 47.30
CA GLN A 511 -3.05 -27.80 47.83
C GLN A 511 -3.21 -27.90 49.35
N ARG A 512 -4.46 -27.77 49.80
CA ARG A 512 -4.86 -27.76 51.22
C ARG A 512 -4.71 -29.11 51.93
N ARG A 513 -4.69 -30.22 51.19
CA ARG A 513 -4.61 -31.59 51.74
C ARG A 513 -3.33 -32.27 51.31
N ARG A 514 -2.61 -32.85 52.28
CA ARG A 514 -1.46 -33.72 51.99
C ARG A 514 -1.27 -34.84 52.98
N VAL A 515 -0.67 -35.92 52.52
CA VAL A 515 -0.27 -37.07 53.35
C VAL A 515 1.24 -37.06 53.50
N LEU A 516 1.75 -37.12 54.72
CA LEU A 516 3.17 -37.33 54.99
C LEU A 516 3.36 -38.77 55.47
N VAL A 517 4.36 -39.47 54.95
CA VAL A 517 4.73 -40.82 55.35
C VAL A 517 6.20 -40.83 55.75
N SER A 518 6.49 -41.21 57.00
CA SER A 518 7.86 -41.41 57.48
C SER A 518 8.22 -42.90 57.42
N LEU A 519 9.27 -43.19 56.66
CA LEU A 519 9.84 -44.53 56.58
C LEU A 519 10.57 -44.92 57.88
N ALA A 520 11.27 -43.99 58.53
CA ALA A 520 11.95 -44.23 59.81
C ALA A 520 10.96 -44.53 60.96
N ASP A 521 9.92 -43.71 61.10
CA ASP A 521 8.98 -43.84 62.21
C ASP A 521 7.89 -44.88 61.96
N GLN A 522 7.76 -45.38 60.72
CA GLN A 522 6.65 -46.22 60.27
C GLN A 522 5.29 -45.58 60.60
N LYS A 523 5.15 -44.28 60.30
CA LYS A 523 3.94 -43.48 60.56
C LYS A 523 3.52 -42.69 59.33
N ALA A 524 2.21 -42.44 59.23
CA ALA A 524 1.64 -41.52 58.26
C ALA A 524 0.69 -40.52 58.93
N GLY A 525 0.67 -39.29 58.42
CA GLY A 525 -0.22 -38.22 58.84
C GLY A 525 -0.98 -37.63 57.65
N LEU A 526 -2.28 -37.33 57.83
CA LEU A 526 -3.07 -36.53 56.90
C LEU A 526 -3.22 -35.12 57.46
N TYR A 527 -2.80 -34.13 56.68
CA TYR A 527 -2.84 -32.73 57.05
C TYR A 527 -3.81 -31.99 56.14
N VAL A 528 -4.66 -31.18 56.73
CA VAL A 528 -5.60 -30.30 56.02
C VAL A 528 -5.44 -28.90 56.56
N ASP A 529 -5.18 -27.92 55.70
CA ASP A 529 -4.96 -26.51 56.06
C ASP A 529 -3.93 -26.36 57.21
N GLY A 530 -2.80 -27.06 57.06
CA GLY A 530 -1.72 -27.05 58.06
C GLY A 530 -2.04 -27.75 59.39
N LYS A 531 -3.15 -28.50 59.52
CA LYS A 531 -3.52 -29.20 60.76
C LYS A 531 -3.56 -30.71 60.56
N ALA A 532 -2.93 -31.45 61.48
CA ALA A 532 -3.02 -32.91 61.50
C ALA A 532 -4.47 -33.35 61.81
N THR A 533 -5.12 -33.99 60.85
CA THR A 533 -6.51 -34.50 60.97
C THR A 533 -6.57 -35.99 61.25
N LEU A 534 -5.51 -36.73 60.91
CA LEU A 534 -5.36 -38.16 61.18
C LEU A 534 -3.88 -38.49 61.27
N THR A 535 -3.49 -39.27 62.28
CA THR A 535 -2.15 -39.88 62.37
C THR A 535 -2.31 -41.38 62.60
N THR A 536 -1.51 -42.20 61.92
CA THR A 536 -1.61 -43.65 62.02
C THR A 536 -0.26 -44.33 61.85
N ARG A 537 -0.12 -45.53 62.42
CA ARG A 537 1.02 -46.41 62.12
C ARG A 537 0.86 -46.96 60.71
N VAL A 538 1.96 -47.15 60.00
CA VAL A 538 2.00 -47.82 58.69
C VAL A 538 3.03 -48.92 58.71
N SER A 539 2.98 -49.82 57.73
CA SER A 539 4.09 -50.75 57.44
C SER A 539 4.55 -50.49 56.02
N THR A 540 5.81 -50.11 55.85
CA THR A 540 6.40 -49.72 54.55
C THR A 540 7.32 -50.80 54.01
N GLY A 541 7.89 -50.65 52.81
CA GLY A 541 8.83 -51.60 52.23
C GLY A 541 10.09 -51.87 53.08
N ARG A 542 10.66 -53.09 52.95
CA ARG A 542 11.92 -53.55 53.55
C ARG A 542 13.02 -53.66 52.47
N SER A 543 14.27 -53.83 52.87
CA SER A 543 15.40 -54.03 51.95
C SER A 543 15.11 -55.04 50.83
N GLY A 544 15.37 -54.63 49.58
CA GLY A 544 15.05 -55.36 48.34
C GLY A 544 13.66 -55.07 47.74
N TYR A 545 12.75 -54.51 48.54
CA TYR A 545 11.41 -54.06 48.12
C TYR A 545 11.03 -52.78 48.88
N GLU A 546 11.93 -51.80 48.85
CA GLU A 546 11.79 -50.57 49.62
C GLU A 546 10.72 -49.68 49.01
N THR A 547 9.94 -49.01 49.87
CA THR A 547 9.08 -47.92 49.42
C THR A 547 9.98 -46.73 49.14
N PRO A 548 10.11 -46.26 47.88
CA PRO A 548 11.01 -45.16 47.58
C PRO A 548 10.51 -43.87 48.25
N PRO A 549 11.40 -43.09 48.88
CA PRO A 549 11.07 -41.71 49.27
C PRO A 549 10.78 -40.87 48.02
N GLY A 550 10.14 -39.73 48.19
CA GLY A 550 9.81 -38.82 47.10
C GLY A 550 8.44 -38.19 47.24
N LYS A 551 8.07 -37.39 46.25
CA LYS A 551 6.76 -36.74 46.15
C LYS A 551 5.88 -37.45 45.13
N TYR A 552 4.66 -37.79 45.53
CA TYR A 552 3.68 -38.52 44.74
C TYR A 552 2.31 -37.86 44.86
N VAL A 553 1.33 -38.32 44.10
CA VAL A 553 -0.07 -37.91 44.26
C VAL A 553 -0.96 -39.13 44.32
N ILE A 554 -2.14 -39.00 44.91
CA ILE A 554 -3.15 -40.07 44.83
C ILE A 554 -3.67 -40.13 43.38
N THR A 555 -3.25 -41.14 42.62
CA THR A 555 -3.56 -41.29 41.19
C THR A 555 -4.88 -42.03 40.95
N ASN A 556 -5.26 -42.94 41.84
CA ASN A 556 -6.58 -43.58 41.78
C ASN A 556 -7.09 -43.93 43.18
N LYS A 557 -8.40 -44.22 43.28
CA LYS A 557 -9.07 -44.59 44.52
C LYS A 557 -10.05 -45.74 44.28
N HIS A 558 -9.61 -46.97 44.51
CA HIS A 558 -10.49 -48.14 44.43
C HIS A 558 -10.86 -48.63 45.82
N ARG A 559 -12.15 -48.67 46.11
CA ARG A 559 -12.62 -49.22 47.39
C ARG A 559 -12.30 -50.71 47.51
N GLN A 560 -12.32 -51.45 46.39
CA GLN A 560 -11.97 -52.85 46.32
C GLN A 560 -11.03 -53.04 45.12
N TRP A 561 -9.80 -53.47 45.39
CA TRP A 561 -8.79 -53.78 44.39
C TRP A 561 -8.23 -55.17 44.66
N THR A 562 -8.06 -56.00 43.64
CA THR A 562 -7.36 -57.28 43.79
C THR A 562 -5.91 -57.09 43.40
N SER A 563 -4.99 -57.31 44.33
CA SER A 563 -3.57 -57.24 43.98
C SER A 563 -3.12 -58.51 43.29
N THR A 564 -2.47 -58.35 42.15
CA THR A 564 -1.78 -59.44 41.44
C THR A 564 -0.54 -59.93 42.18
N ILE A 565 0.03 -59.12 43.07
CA ILE A 565 1.24 -59.45 43.83
C ILE A 565 0.92 -60.30 45.05
N TYR A 566 -0.15 -59.95 45.77
CA TYR A 566 -0.51 -60.61 47.03
C TYR A 566 -1.63 -61.65 46.87
N ASP A 567 -2.19 -61.77 45.67
CA ASP A 567 -3.37 -62.57 45.36
C ASP A 567 -4.47 -62.40 46.42
N ALA A 568 -4.74 -61.14 46.77
CA ALA A 568 -5.62 -60.79 47.87
C ALA A 568 -6.41 -59.52 47.56
N GLN A 569 -7.65 -59.49 48.04
CA GLN A 569 -8.45 -58.27 48.02
C GLN A 569 -7.88 -57.24 48.98
N MET A 570 -7.84 -56.00 48.50
CA MET A 570 -7.40 -54.81 49.23
C MET A 570 -8.56 -53.84 49.37
N PRO A 571 -9.26 -53.87 50.52
CA PRO A 571 -10.23 -52.83 50.85
C PRO A 571 -9.53 -51.47 51.02
N TYR A 572 -10.11 -50.40 50.48
CA TYR A 572 -9.60 -49.02 50.57
C TYR A 572 -8.18 -48.83 50.00
N PHE A 573 -8.04 -49.02 48.69
CA PHE A 573 -6.78 -48.92 47.95
C PHE A 573 -6.61 -47.55 47.26
N LEU A 574 -5.41 -46.97 47.38
CA LEU A 574 -5.01 -45.70 46.77
C LEU A 574 -3.69 -45.90 46.01
N ARG A 575 -3.62 -45.69 44.68
CA ARG A 575 -2.33 -45.69 43.95
C ARG A 575 -1.63 -44.36 44.09
N LEU A 576 -0.31 -44.38 44.17
CA LEU A 576 0.55 -43.19 44.27
C LEU A 576 1.34 -42.90 42.98
N ASN A 577 1.78 -43.94 42.27
CA ASN A 577 2.48 -43.83 40.99
C ASN A 577 1.92 -44.88 40.03
N ALA A 578 0.72 -44.61 39.48
CA ALA A 578 0.01 -45.28 38.38
C ALA A 578 0.01 -46.83 38.28
N GLY A 579 0.71 -47.58 39.13
CA GLY A 579 0.94 -49.02 39.06
C GLY A 579 2.02 -49.54 40.03
N ALA A 580 2.97 -48.71 40.46
CA ALA A 580 4.14 -49.16 41.23
C ALA A 580 3.97 -49.13 42.76
N ILE A 581 3.32 -48.09 43.30
CA ILE A 581 3.20 -47.89 44.75
C ILE A 581 1.73 -47.71 45.12
N GLY A 582 1.26 -48.50 46.08
CA GLY A 582 -0.08 -48.42 46.63
C GLY A 582 -0.05 -48.18 48.13
N LEU A 583 -1.03 -47.40 48.59
CA LEU A 583 -1.39 -47.27 49.99
C LEU A 583 -2.73 -47.97 50.23
N HIS A 584 -2.77 -48.95 51.13
CA HIS A 584 -3.94 -49.82 51.26
C HIS A 584 -4.14 -50.40 52.65
N GLN A 585 -5.35 -50.90 52.91
CA GLN A 585 -5.62 -51.65 54.14
C GLN A 585 -4.77 -52.93 54.19
N GLY A 586 -4.16 -53.19 55.34
CA GLY A 586 -3.46 -54.45 55.58
C GLY A 586 -2.98 -54.60 57.02
N ALA A 587 -2.44 -55.78 57.33
CA ALA A 587 -1.74 -56.00 58.59
C ALA A 587 -0.52 -55.07 58.68
N VAL A 588 -0.40 -54.34 59.79
CA VAL A 588 0.69 -53.41 60.10
C VAL A 588 1.57 -54.03 61.19
N PRO A 589 2.55 -54.88 60.82
CA PRO A 589 3.48 -55.45 61.77
C PRO A 589 4.44 -54.39 62.32
N ASN A 590 5.09 -54.67 63.45
CA ASN A 590 6.13 -53.80 64.05
C ASN A 590 7.45 -53.79 63.24
N ARG A 591 7.43 -54.25 61.99
CA ARG A 591 8.58 -54.31 61.07
C ARG A 591 8.13 -53.94 59.65
N PRO A 592 9.02 -53.50 58.77
CA PRO A 592 8.66 -53.17 57.39
C PRO A 592 8.09 -54.39 56.62
N ALA A 593 7.07 -54.14 55.81
CA ALA A 593 6.49 -55.08 54.86
C ALA A 593 7.48 -55.42 53.74
N SER A 594 7.39 -56.64 53.21
CA SER A 594 8.38 -57.15 52.26
C SER A 594 8.16 -56.77 50.80
N HIS A 595 7.31 -55.79 50.45
CA HIS A 595 6.76 -55.67 49.08
C HIS A 595 6.47 -54.22 48.60
N GLY A 596 7.22 -53.20 49.03
CA GLY A 596 7.20 -51.83 48.45
C GLY A 596 5.94 -50.97 48.69
N CYS A 597 4.77 -51.58 48.93
CA CYS A 597 3.52 -50.90 49.24
C CYS A 597 3.46 -50.42 50.71
N ILE A 598 2.59 -49.44 50.97
CA ILE A 598 2.34 -48.90 52.31
C ILE A 598 1.04 -49.50 52.85
N ARG A 599 1.13 -50.27 53.93
CA ARG A 599 -0.03 -50.86 54.61
C ARG A 599 -0.50 -49.97 55.74
N VAL A 600 -1.82 -49.79 55.82
CA VAL A 600 -2.49 -48.98 56.83
C VAL A 600 -3.50 -49.83 57.61
N PRO A 601 -3.65 -49.65 58.93
CA PRO A 601 -4.59 -50.42 59.73
C PRO A 601 -6.03 -50.21 59.24
N GLN A 602 -6.87 -51.24 59.32
CA GLN A 602 -8.26 -51.23 58.83
C GLN A 602 -9.08 -50.01 59.29
N GLY A 603 -8.97 -49.64 60.57
CA GLY A 603 -9.74 -48.51 61.13
C GLY A 603 -9.37 -47.15 60.52
N THR A 604 -8.09 -46.92 60.20
CA THR A 604 -7.59 -45.64 59.68
C THR A 604 -7.51 -45.63 58.16
N ALA A 605 -7.33 -46.78 57.50
CA ALA A 605 -7.33 -46.92 56.05
C ALA A 605 -8.64 -46.41 55.43
N ARG A 606 -9.79 -46.79 56.01
CA ARG A 606 -11.10 -46.27 55.60
C ARG A 606 -11.18 -44.74 55.68
N ARG A 607 -10.71 -44.16 56.79
CA ARG A 607 -10.73 -42.70 57.01
C ARG A 607 -9.82 -41.98 56.03
N LEU A 608 -8.59 -42.47 55.83
CA LEU A 608 -7.67 -41.91 54.87
C LEU A 608 -8.24 -41.98 53.45
N PHE A 609 -8.87 -43.09 53.07
CA PHE A 609 -9.55 -43.22 51.80
C PHE A 609 -10.72 -42.25 51.65
N THR A 610 -11.54 -42.03 52.67
CA THR A 610 -12.68 -41.10 52.58
C THR A 610 -12.25 -39.63 52.59
N SER A 611 -11.19 -39.28 53.32
CA SER A 611 -10.79 -37.89 53.54
C SER A 611 -9.85 -37.34 52.45
N THR A 612 -9.17 -38.21 51.72
CA THR A 612 -8.30 -37.83 50.60
C THR A 612 -9.05 -37.76 49.27
N ARG A 613 -8.47 -37.13 48.26
CA ARG A 613 -8.97 -37.06 46.88
C ARG A 613 -7.87 -37.41 45.90
N VAL A 614 -8.26 -37.81 44.68
CA VAL A 614 -7.32 -37.96 43.55
C VAL A 614 -6.63 -36.61 43.33
N GLY A 615 -5.30 -36.63 43.21
CA GLY A 615 -4.40 -35.48 43.09
C GLY A 615 -3.89 -34.90 44.42
N ASP A 616 -4.37 -35.38 45.58
CA ASP A 616 -3.79 -34.95 46.86
C ASP A 616 -2.32 -35.40 46.95
N LEU A 617 -1.44 -34.50 47.39
CA LEU A 617 0.01 -34.73 47.53
C LEU A 617 0.30 -35.77 48.62
N VAL A 618 1.22 -36.68 48.32
CA VAL A 618 1.77 -37.66 49.26
C VAL A 618 3.28 -37.54 49.27
N THR A 619 3.86 -37.12 50.39
CA THR A 619 5.32 -37.02 50.56
C THR A 619 5.80 -38.17 51.42
N ILE A 620 6.74 -38.94 50.89
CA ILE A 620 7.39 -40.06 51.58
C ILE A 620 8.82 -39.64 51.92
N VAL A 621 9.17 -39.63 53.20
CA VAL A 621 10.48 -39.20 53.70
C VAL A 621 11.24 -40.32 54.37
N GLN A 622 12.57 -40.30 54.26
CA GLN A 622 13.43 -41.20 55.05
C GLN A 622 13.52 -40.79 56.53
N GLY A 623 13.44 -39.49 56.84
CA GLY A 623 13.55 -38.94 58.20
C GLY A 623 12.31 -39.16 59.08
N SER A 624 12.35 -38.61 60.31
CA SER A 624 11.23 -38.66 61.24
C SER A 624 10.04 -37.85 60.74
N LEU A 625 8.83 -38.22 61.17
CA LEU A 625 7.60 -37.53 60.81
C LEU A 625 7.62 -36.07 61.30
N ALA A 626 8.16 -35.84 62.50
CA ALA A 626 8.27 -34.50 63.09
C ALA A 626 9.18 -33.56 62.26
N SER A 627 10.27 -34.10 61.70
CA SER A 627 11.15 -33.34 60.81
C SER A 627 10.44 -32.94 59.52
N ALA A 628 9.69 -33.87 58.92
CA ALA A 628 8.93 -33.60 57.69
C ALA A 628 7.75 -32.66 57.93
N GLU A 629 7.12 -32.71 59.10
CA GLU A 629 6.11 -31.74 59.52
C GLU A 629 6.70 -30.33 59.62
N ALA A 630 7.88 -30.18 60.25
CA ALA A 630 8.54 -28.87 60.37
C ALA A 630 8.91 -28.28 59.01
N GLU A 631 9.48 -29.10 58.12
CA GLU A 631 9.81 -28.71 56.75
C GLU A 631 8.56 -28.30 55.95
N TYR A 632 7.48 -29.08 56.10
CA TYR A 632 6.19 -28.75 55.51
C TYR A 632 5.66 -27.40 55.99
N PHE A 633 5.55 -27.17 57.30
CA PHE A 633 4.98 -25.92 57.82
C PHE A 633 5.84 -24.69 57.49
N SER A 634 7.15 -24.87 57.38
CA SER A 634 8.04 -23.81 56.89
C SER A 634 7.74 -23.45 55.43
N SER A 635 7.51 -24.45 54.57
CA SER A 635 7.20 -24.22 53.15
C SER A 635 5.86 -23.52 52.92
N ILE A 636 4.84 -23.75 53.77
CA ILE A 636 3.55 -23.04 53.66
C ILE A 636 3.73 -21.56 54.00
N LYS A 637 4.40 -21.25 55.11
CA LYS A 637 4.59 -19.86 55.56
C LYS A 637 5.31 -19.00 54.51
N GLN A 638 6.34 -19.57 53.88
CA GLN A 638 7.08 -18.92 52.80
C GLN A 638 6.27 -18.72 51.51
N SER A 639 5.17 -19.46 51.33
CA SER A 639 4.27 -19.29 50.17
C SER A 639 3.07 -18.36 50.44
N GLU A 640 2.81 -18.05 51.71
CA GLU A 640 1.75 -17.13 52.14
C GLU A 640 2.26 -15.69 52.35
N GLU A 641 3.58 -15.53 52.54
CA GLU A 641 4.33 -14.25 52.52
C GLU A 641 4.73 -13.87 51.09
#